data_AF-A0A1Y4J2K6-F1
#
_entry.id   AF-A0A1Y4J2K6-F1
#
_cell.length_a   1.000
_cell.length_b   1.000
_cell.length_c   1.000
_cell.angle_alpha   90.00
_cell.angle_beta   90.00
_cell.angle_gamma   90.00
#
_symmetry.space_group_name_H-M   'P 1'
#
loop_
_entity.id
_entity.type
_entity.pdbx_description
1 polymer ?
#
loop_
_entity_poly.entity_id
_entity_poly.type
_entity_poly.pdbx_seq_one_letter_code
_entity_poly.pdbx_strand_id
1 'polypeptide(L)'
;MKRFIYATMCIVSLCLGGCEYDDAEVWDAINDQEERIAALEEWQKTVNENIAALQAIVNGNDYITSVEELKEGDEVIGYTINFYRQGEVTIYNGKDGEDGEMPVIGVTEGEDGRWYWTVNGELMEDADGNPVCASGKDGEDGEDGEDGQDGSSYTGVTPIIKLGSELGLDYNQYASYLSVDGGKTWTQMNVTLNWDGSILEAIYDYGEYYYFQFSQDQWGNTQGISIPKYGTALIFFYSEGDGNWATGIANGKQAVSKGKSFTIRVQNYDNEGEWTCDVVNSEGGEPSSWSFTRNGDILECASALEGSVTLKFTYVGSDNSVTYYQITLTSYEAETIKKNDNLALVEALTNALGTYILNEDGDVEVTPELIQNTTYLDISDKQITSLDGLEFFTDLKYLDCSGNSLASLDVSVFSELTELYCDNCFSQSSQSRSYENGVLDLSANMKLQTLSCTENWLTELILPATSTLLSIDCGDNQLKDLDVSANTALNDLCCINNQLTTIDITNNTMLAYLELGYNQLVKIDVSKNILLCRIGIAGNKLTELNVSFNTKLTDLYCGANQLMQLDVEQCKNLQYLGCEYNCLARLNVSSNVLLQSLACGNQHTENGFAQQLILTINEDQQALWEADWQYSSFNSNVILADGLVHSSGGSGSNFGNGGVY
;
A
#
# COMPACT_ATOMS: atom_id res chain seq x y z
N MET A 1 -36.40 -37.33 -75.31
CA MET A 1 -35.11 -38.07 -75.34
C MET A 1 -33.97 -37.28 -76.01
N LYS A 2 -33.85 -35.96 -75.79
CA LYS A 2 -32.67 -35.12 -76.13
C LYS A 2 -32.38 -34.01 -75.10
N ARG A 3 -33.10 -33.98 -73.97
CA ARG A 3 -32.91 -33.03 -72.86
C ARG A 3 -32.38 -33.66 -71.57
N PHE A 4 -32.13 -34.98 -71.57
CA PHE A 4 -31.60 -35.71 -70.41
C PHE A 4 -30.10 -36.04 -70.52
N ILE A 5 -29.47 -35.79 -71.68
CA ILE A 5 -28.04 -36.06 -71.93
C ILE A 5 -27.18 -34.80 -71.65
N TYR A 6 -27.75 -33.59 -71.78
CA TYR A 6 -27.03 -32.35 -71.46
C TYR A 6 -26.97 -32.05 -69.95
N ALA A 7 -27.92 -32.55 -69.15
CA ALA A 7 -27.88 -32.41 -67.70
C ALA A 7 -26.86 -33.34 -67.03
N THR A 8 -26.55 -34.49 -67.66
CA THR A 8 -25.54 -35.44 -67.16
C THR A 8 -24.13 -35.10 -67.63
N MET A 9 -23.95 -34.40 -68.76
CA MET A 9 -22.62 -33.88 -69.15
C MET A 9 -22.16 -32.65 -68.34
N CYS A 10 -23.08 -31.87 -67.74
CA CYS A 10 -22.68 -30.79 -66.82
C CYS A 10 -22.37 -31.27 -65.39
N ILE A 11 -22.84 -32.48 -65.01
CA ILE A 11 -22.52 -33.06 -63.69
C ILE A 11 -21.21 -33.87 -63.75
N VAL A 12 -20.82 -34.39 -64.91
CA VAL A 12 -19.51 -35.05 -65.09
C VAL A 12 -18.35 -34.05 -65.29
N SER A 13 -18.63 -32.78 -65.60
CA SER A 13 -17.63 -31.70 -65.56
C SER A 13 -17.42 -31.08 -64.16
N LEU A 14 -18.20 -31.48 -63.15
CA LEU A 14 -18.05 -31.04 -61.75
C LEU A 14 -17.45 -32.11 -60.83
N CYS A 15 -17.10 -33.30 -61.36
CA CYS A 15 -16.53 -34.40 -60.56
C CYS A 15 -15.15 -34.88 -61.07
N LEU A 16 -14.43 -34.07 -61.84
CA LEU A 16 -13.03 -34.31 -62.22
C LEU A 16 -12.12 -33.09 -61.97
N GLY A 17 -12.48 -32.31 -60.96
CA GLY A 17 -11.63 -31.29 -60.36
C GLY A 17 -11.65 -31.46 -58.84
N GLY A 18 -11.43 -32.69 -58.36
CA GLY A 18 -11.04 -32.91 -56.97
C GLY A 18 -9.60 -32.41 -56.83
N CYS A 19 -9.42 -31.09 -56.81
CA CYS A 19 -8.26 -30.53 -56.14
C CYS A 19 -8.45 -30.90 -54.68
N GLU A 20 -7.62 -31.79 -54.15
CA GLU A 20 -7.32 -31.79 -52.72
C GLU A 20 -7.07 -30.32 -52.37
N TYR A 21 -7.93 -29.75 -51.53
CA TYR A 21 -7.68 -28.43 -50.97
C TYR A 21 -6.51 -28.64 -50.02
N ASP A 22 -5.31 -28.45 -50.55
CA ASP A 22 -4.07 -28.53 -49.82
C ASP A 22 -3.95 -27.27 -48.96
N ASP A 23 -4.56 -27.33 -47.78
CA ASP A 23 -4.46 -26.32 -46.75
C ASP A 23 -3.23 -26.51 -45.86
N ALA A 24 -2.34 -27.45 -46.20
CA ALA A 24 -1.08 -27.65 -45.48
C ALA A 24 -0.25 -26.36 -45.46
N GLU A 25 -0.19 -25.60 -46.57
CA GLU A 25 0.50 -24.29 -46.59
C GLU A 25 -0.16 -23.27 -45.65
N VAL A 26 -1.47 -23.34 -45.43
CA VAL A 26 -2.19 -22.42 -44.52
C VAL A 26 -1.98 -22.84 -43.07
N TRP A 27 -2.04 -24.14 -42.78
CA TRP A 27 -1.75 -24.67 -41.45
C TRP A 27 -0.29 -24.51 -41.06
N ASP A 28 0.65 -24.69 -42.00
CA ASP A 28 2.08 -24.41 -41.78
C ASP A 28 2.31 -22.93 -41.51
N ALA A 29 1.61 -22.02 -42.23
CA ALA A 29 1.69 -20.58 -41.96
C ALA A 29 1.06 -20.18 -40.62
N ILE A 30 -0.01 -20.85 -40.19
CA ILE A 30 -0.63 -20.64 -38.87
C ILE A 30 0.29 -21.16 -37.76
N ASN A 31 0.85 -22.36 -37.92
CA ASN A 31 1.77 -22.95 -36.96
C ASN A 31 3.07 -22.13 -36.83
N ASP A 32 3.61 -21.62 -37.95
CA ASP A 32 4.74 -20.68 -37.94
C ASP A 32 4.40 -19.37 -37.21
N GLN A 33 3.17 -18.88 -37.35
CA GLN A 33 2.70 -17.71 -36.61
C GLN A 33 2.52 -18.00 -35.12
N GLU A 34 1.99 -19.16 -34.73
CA GLU A 34 1.87 -19.57 -33.33
C GLU A 34 3.24 -19.76 -32.68
N GLU A 35 4.20 -20.37 -33.37
CA GLU A 35 5.60 -20.47 -32.92
C GLU A 35 6.25 -19.08 -32.78
N ARG A 36 6.00 -18.17 -33.72
CA ARG A 36 6.49 -16.78 -33.63
C ARG A 36 5.83 -16.00 -32.50
N ILE A 37 4.57 -16.24 -32.19
CA ILE A 37 3.88 -15.63 -31.05
C ILE A 37 4.46 -16.16 -29.75
N ALA A 38 4.64 -17.48 -29.61
CA ALA A 38 5.27 -18.08 -28.44
C ALA A 38 6.70 -17.57 -28.24
N ALA A 39 7.47 -17.43 -29.32
CA ALA A 39 8.82 -16.83 -29.26
C ALA A 39 8.80 -15.35 -28.87
N LEU A 40 7.78 -14.59 -29.27
CA LEU A 40 7.59 -13.19 -28.86
C LEU A 40 7.15 -13.07 -27.39
N GLU A 41 6.33 -13.99 -26.89
CA GLU A 41 5.93 -14.06 -25.48
C GLU A 41 7.12 -14.44 -24.58
N GLU A 42 7.94 -15.40 -24.99
CA GLU A 42 9.19 -15.75 -24.30
C GLU A 42 10.17 -14.57 -24.33
N TRP A 43 10.31 -13.89 -25.49
CA TRP A 43 11.15 -12.70 -25.62
C TRP A 43 10.64 -11.54 -24.76
N GLN A 44 9.33 -11.33 -24.67
CA GLN A 44 8.72 -10.33 -23.78
C GLN A 44 9.06 -10.64 -22.32
N LYS A 45 8.97 -11.91 -21.91
CA LYS A 45 9.34 -12.36 -20.57
C LYS A 45 10.81 -12.07 -20.28
N THR A 46 11.72 -12.43 -21.19
CA THR A 46 13.15 -12.13 -21.08
C THR A 46 13.43 -10.63 -21.02
N VAL A 47 12.74 -9.81 -21.82
CA VAL A 47 12.88 -8.35 -21.79
C VAL A 47 12.37 -7.78 -20.49
N ASN A 48 11.27 -8.28 -19.94
CA ASN A 48 10.76 -7.86 -18.64
C ASN A 48 11.71 -8.24 -17.48
N GLU A 49 12.31 -9.43 -17.53
CA GLU A 49 13.35 -9.85 -16.58
C GLU A 49 14.60 -8.95 -16.69
N ASN A 50 15.02 -8.62 -17.92
CA ASN A 50 16.13 -7.69 -18.16
C ASN A 50 15.81 -6.26 -17.73
N ILE A 51 14.57 -5.80 -17.90
CA ILE A 51 14.11 -4.49 -17.42
C ILE A 51 14.09 -4.48 -15.90
N ALA A 52 13.62 -5.54 -15.23
CA ALA A 52 13.67 -5.65 -13.77
C ALA A 52 15.12 -5.64 -13.25
N ALA A 53 16.04 -6.33 -13.93
CA ALA A 53 17.47 -6.30 -13.63
C ALA A 53 18.09 -4.91 -13.87
N LEU A 54 17.71 -4.23 -14.96
CA LEU A 54 18.13 -2.86 -15.24
C LEU A 54 17.56 -1.85 -14.23
N GLN A 55 16.32 -2.03 -13.78
CA GLN A 55 15.70 -1.23 -12.72
C GLN A 55 16.44 -1.42 -11.39
N ALA A 56 16.88 -2.64 -11.07
CA ALA A 56 17.72 -2.91 -9.90
C ALA A 56 19.11 -2.23 -10.00
N ILE A 57 19.68 -2.12 -11.21
CA ILE A 57 20.94 -1.39 -11.48
C ILE A 57 20.73 0.13 -11.40
N VAL A 58 19.60 0.65 -11.89
CA VAL A 58 19.32 2.09 -11.96
C VAL A 58 18.88 2.66 -10.60
N ASN A 59 18.21 1.86 -9.76
CA ASN A 59 17.70 2.30 -8.46
C ASN A 59 18.75 2.40 -7.33
N GLY A 60 20.03 2.20 -7.64
CA GLY A 60 21.14 2.47 -6.73
C GLY A 60 22.34 2.97 -7.50
N ASN A 61 22.51 4.29 -7.61
CA ASN A 61 23.65 4.91 -8.31
C ASN A 61 25.01 4.42 -7.75
N ASP A 62 25.56 3.39 -8.38
CA ASP A 62 26.91 2.90 -8.27
C ASP A 62 27.55 2.88 -9.67
N TYR A 63 28.86 3.06 -9.77
CA TYR A 63 29.55 3.11 -11.06
C TYR A 63 30.75 2.17 -11.09
N ILE A 64 31.01 1.61 -12.27
CA ILE A 64 32.08 0.64 -12.49
C ILE A 64 33.42 1.37 -12.34
N THR A 65 34.24 0.89 -11.40
CA THR A 65 35.60 1.38 -11.15
C THR A 65 36.65 0.60 -11.94
N SER A 66 36.44 -0.71 -12.17
CA SER A 66 37.26 -1.53 -13.07
C SER A 66 36.53 -2.81 -13.52
N VAL A 67 37.04 -3.43 -14.59
CA VAL A 67 36.66 -4.78 -15.05
C VAL A 67 37.95 -5.57 -15.24
N GLU A 68 38.08 -6.70 -14.57
CA GLU A 68 39.27 -7.55 -14.56
C GLU A 68 38.95 -8.95 -15.09
N GLU A 69 39.84 -9.54 -15.91
CA GLU A 69 39.68 -10.92 -16.38
C GLU A 69 39.94 -11.90 -15.23
N LEU A 70 38.97 -12.75 -14.94
CA LEU A 70 39.13 -13.87 -14.01
C LEU A 70 39.74 -15.06 -14.74
N LYS A 71 40.92 -15.52 -14.32
CA LYS A 71 41.64 -16.62 -14.96
C LYS A 71 41.86 -17.81 -14.04
N GLU A 72 41.68 -19.01 -14.58
CA GLU A 72 42.13 -20.25 -13.97
C GLU A 72 43.22 -20.84 -14.87
N GLY A 73 44.49 -20.70 -14.46
CA GLY A 73 45.64 -20.96 -15.33
C GLY A 73 45.80 -19.89 -16.42
N ASP A 74 45.90 -20.32 -17.69
CA ASP A 74 46.01 -19.42 -18.86
C ASP A 74 44.63 -19.09 -19.48
N GLU A 75 43.53 -19.64 -18.96
CA GLU A 75 42.19 -19.53 -19.52
C GLU A 75 41.34 -18.49 -18.79
N VAL A 76 40.63 -17.63 -19.54
CA VAL A 76 39.69 -16.64 -18.99
C VAL A 76 38.36 -17.34 -18.71
N ILE A 77 38.04 -17.51 -17.44
CA ILE A 77 36.83 -18.20 -16.97
C ILE A 77 35.72 -17.22 -16.55
N GLY A 78 35.96 -15.91 -16.66
CA GLY A 78 34.99 -14.88 -16.33
C GLY A 78 35.59 -13.47 -16.28
N TYR A 79 34.81 -12.54 -15.76
CA TYR A 79 35.19 -11.16 -15.48
C TYR A 79 34.72 -10.75 -14.10
N THR A 80 35.60 -10.12 -13.32
CA THR A 80 35.25 -9.47 -12.07
C THR A 80 35.06 -7.98 -12.34
N ILE A 81 33.86 -7.47 -12.09
CA ILE A 81 33.49 -6.06 -12.23
C ILE A 81 33.51 -5.45 -10.83
N ASN A 82 34.33 -4.41 -10.63
CA ASN A 82 34.44 -3.71 -9.36
C ASN A 82 33.58 -2.46 -9.36
N PHE A 83 32.67 -2.36 -8.41
CA PHE A 83 31.82 -1.20 -8.20
C PHE A 83 32.34 -0.34 -7.04
N TYR A 84 32.04 0.97 -7.08
CA TYR A 84 32.55 1.91 -6.08
C TYR A 84 31.96 1.67 -4.68
N ARG A 85 30.71 1.21 -4.58
CA ARG A 85 30.01 1.01 -3.28
C ARG A 85 29.65 -0.44 -2.98
N GLN A 86 29.22 -1.22 -3.97
CA GLN A 86 28.72 -2.59 -3.76
C GLN A 86 29.81 -3.67 -3.77
N GLY A 87 31.07 -3.30 -4.00
CA GLY A 87 32.21 -4.22 -4.01
C GLY A 87 32.38 -4.93 -5.35
N GLU A 88 32.98 -6.12 -5.34
CA GLU A 88 33.28 -6.90 -6.54
C GLU A 88 32.13 -7.84 -6.91
N VAL A 89 31.73 -7.83 -8.18
CA VAL A 89 30.78 -8.78 -8.76
C VAL A 89 31.53 -9.62 -9.79
N THR A 90 31.54 -10.93 -9.61
CA THR A 90 32.20 -11.85 -10.54
C THR A 90 31.18 -12.52 -11.44
N ILE A 91 31.36 -12.35 -12.75
CA ILE A 91 30.59 -12.99 -13.81
C ILE A 91 31.46 -14.08 -14.42
N TYR A 92 31.05 -15.34 -14.30
CA TYR A 92 31.74 -16.43 -14.98
C TYR A 92 31.26 -16.55 -16.43
N ASN A 93 32.17 -16.91 -17.34
CA ASN A 93 31.78 -17.31 -18.68
C ASN A 93 30.83 -18.51 -18.56
N GLY A 94 29.70 -18.47 -19.27
CA GLY A 94 28.79 -19.60 -19.34
C GLY A 94 29.55 -20.83 -19.85
N LYS A 95 29.48 -21.95 -19.13
CA LYS A 95 29.96 -23.22 -19.66
C LYS A 95 29.04 -23.63 -20.81
N ASP A 96 29.62 -23.99 -21.95
CA ASP A 96 28.89 -24.78 -22.94
C ASP A 96 28.35 -26.03 -22.22
N GLY A 97 27.06 -26.32 -22.38
CA GLY A 97 26.45 -27.53 -21.81
C GLY A 97 26.99 -28.78 -22.49
N GLU A 98 27.28 -29.83 -21.73
CA GLU A 98 27.44 -31.18 -22.30
C GLU A 98 26.06 -31.82 -22.52
N ASP A 99 25.89 -32.56 -23.62
CA ASP A 99 24.71 -33.39 -23.86
C ASP A 99 24.56 -34.40 -22.69
N GLY A 100 23.43 -34.37 -22.00
CA GLY A 100 23.19 -35.27 -20.85
C GLY A 100 22.73 -36.67 -21.25
N GLU A 101 23.19 -37.70 -20.54
CA GLU A 101 22.53 -39.03 -20.51
C GLU A 101 21.51 -39.10 -19.36
N MET A 102 20.31 -39.60 -19.66
CA MET A 102 19.23 -39.75 -18.69
C MET A 102 19.55 -40.88 -17.69
N PRO A 103 19.64 -40.61 -16.37
CA PRO A 103 19.85 -41.67 -15.39
C PRO A 103 18.62 -42.57 -15.29
N VAL A 104 18.84 -43.89 -15.29
CA VAL A 104 17.78 -44.90 -15.14
C VAL A 104 17.70 -45.32 -13.68
N ILE A 105 16.61 -44.97 -13.01
CA ILE A 105 16.30 -45.47 -11.66
C ILE A 105 15.57 -46.81 -11.77
N GLY A 106 16.00 -47.79 -10.98
CA GLY A 106 15.44 -49.14 -10.94
C GLY A 106 15.45 -49.73 -9.53
N VAL A 107 15.05 -51.00 -9.42
CA VAL A 107 15.13 -51.78 -8.17
C VAL A 107 15.78 -53.14 -8.44
N THR A 108 16.53 -53.67 -7.47
CA THR A 108 17.10 -55.02 -7.51
C THR A 108 16.83 -55.78 -6.21
N GLU A 109 16.69 -57.09 -6.28
CA GLU A 109 16.50 -57.96 -5.11
C GLU A 109 17.87 -58.28 -4.47
N GLY A 110 18.00 -58.01 -3.17
CA GLY A 110 19.18 -58.33 -2.38
C GLY A 110 19.22 -59.80 -1.95
N GLU A 111 20.37 -60.26 -1.45
CA GLU A 111 20.54 -61.65 -0.99
C GLU A 111 19.66 -62.03 0.22
N ASP A 112 19.07 -61.04 0.90
CA ASP A 112 18.14 -61.19 2.01
C ASP A 112 16.66 -61.26 1.58
N GLY A 113 16.37 -61.19 0.28
CA GLY A 113 15.03 -61.26 -0.31
C GLY A 113 14.23 -59.95 -0.21
N ARG A 114 14.88 -58.81 0.07
CA ARG A 114 14.28 -57.47 0.01
C ARG A 114 14.67 -56.75 -1.28
N TRP A 115 13.84 -55.80 -1.70
CA TRP A 115 14.13 -54.97 -2.88
C TRP A 115 14.86 -53.70 -2.45
N TYR A 116 15.80 -53.23 -3.25
CA TYR A 116 16.62 -52.04 -3.02
C TYR A 116 16.66 -51.14 -4.25
N TRP A 117 16.75 -49.83 -4.06
CA TRP A 117 16.83 -48.86 -5.15
C TRP A 117 18.19 -48.86 -5.82
N THR A 118 18.22 -48.65 -7.14
CA THR A 118 19.45 -48.55 -7.94
C THR A 118 19.41 -47.35 -8.87
N VAL A 119 20.57 -46.74 -9.14
CA VAL A 119 20.77 -45.77 -10.24
C VAL A 119 21.73 -46.38 -11.24
N ASN A 120 21.31 -46.46 -12.51
CA ASN A 120 22.08 -47.06 -13.60
C ASN A 120 22.56 -48.51 -13.33
N GLY A 121 21.81 -49.25 -12.51
CA GLY A 121 22.09 -50.64 -12.16
C GLY A 121 22.97 -50.84 -10.91
N GLU A 122 23.47 -49.76 -10.30
CA GLU A 122 24.24 -49.82 -9.04
C GLU A 122 23.35 -49.46 -7.84
N LEU A 123 23.61 -50.08 -6.68
CA LEU A 123 22.82 -49.86 -5.47
C LEU A 123 22.94 -48.41 -5.00
N MET A 124 21.80 -47.79 -4.74
CA MET A 124 21.75 -46.48 -4.11
C MET A 124 22.01 -46.68 -2.61
N GLU A 125 22.93 -45.91 -2.05
CA GLU A 125 23.32 -45.97 -0.64
C GLU A 125 22.80 -44.72 0.10
N ASP A 126 22.44 -44.89 1.37
CA ASP A 126 22.15 -43.76 2.27
C ASP A 126 23.44 -43.05 2.71
N ALA A 127 23.29 -42.01 3.53
CA ALA A 127 24.42 -41.20 4.00
C ALA A 127 25.43 -42.00 4.85
N ASP A 128 25.05 -43.16 5.37
CA ASP A 128 25.90 -44.04 6.17
C ASP A 128 26.52 -45.18 5.34
N GLY A 129 26.29 -45.20 4.02
CA GLY A 129 26.80 -46.20 3.08
C GLY A 129 26.01 -47.51 3.06
N ASN A 130 24.77 -47.52 3.56
CA ASN A 130 23.92 -48.71 3.52
C ASN A 130 22.97 -48.69 2.31
N PRO A 131 22.71 -49.83 1.64
CA PRO A 131 21.78 -49.87 0.51
C PRO A 131 20.37 -49.43 0.91
N VAL A 132 19.76 -48.54 0.12
CA VAL A 132 18.43 -47.98 0.37
C VAL A 132 17.34 -48.99 -0.01
N CYS A 133 16.65 -49.53 1.00
CA CYS A 133 15.61 -50.54 0.83
C CYS A 133 14.34 -49.95 0.19
N ALA A 134 13.85 -50.60 -0.88
CA ALA A 134 12.69 -50.24 -1.68
C ALA A 134 11.39 -50.96 -1.29
N SER A 135 11.45 -51.96 -0.40
CA SER A 135 10.26 -52.67 0.10
C SER A 135 10.18 -52.64 1.63
N GLY A 136 9.12 -52.02 2.18
CA GLY A 136 8.82 -52.01 3.62
C GLY A 136 7.89 -53.16 4.04
N LYS A 137 7.92 -53.53 5.32
CA LYS A 137 6.77 -54.11 6.02
C LYS A 137 6.32 -53.11 7.08
N ASP A 138 5.02 -52.87 7.16
CA ASP A 138 4.44 -52.13 8.28
C ASP A 138 4.73 -52.87 9.59
N GLY A 139 5.16 -52.14 10.61
CA GLY A 139 5.11 -52.61 12.00
C GLY A 139 3.70 -52.42 12.56
N GLU A 140 3.29 -53.26 13.52
CA GLU A 140 2.03 -53.00 14.25
C GLU A 140 2.22 -51.79 15.17
N ASP A 141 1.25 -50.87 15.12
CA ASP A 141 1.17 -49.72 16.03
C ASP A 141 0.90 -50.20 17.47
N GLY A 142 1.59 -49.59 18.45
CA GLY A 142 1.10 -49.60 19.82
C GLY A 142 -0.10 -48.67 19.97
N GLU A 143 -0.89 -48.78 21.04
CA GLU A 143 -1.88 -47.73 21.33
C GLU A 143 -1.14 -46.45 21.72
N ASP A 144 -1.29 -45.40 20.90
CA ASP A 144 -0.83 -44.05 21.25
C ASP A 144 -1.64 -43.53 22.46
N GLY A 145 -0.93 -42.92 23.41
CA GLY A 145 -1.58 -42.07 24.41
C GLY A 145 -2.09 -40.79 23.74
N GLU A 146 -3.13 -40.15 24.30
CA GLU A 146 -3.60 -38.87 23.76
C GLU A 146 -2.51 -37.79 23.89
N ASP A 147 -2.10 -37.23 22.76
CA ASP A 147 -1.24 -36.04 22.72
C ASP A 147 -1.97 -34.85 23.37
N GLY A 148 -1.29 -34.17 24.28
CA GLY A 148 -1.71 -32.84 24.73
C GLY A 148 -1.55 -31.82 23.59
N GLN A 149 -2.38 -30.77 23.59
CA GLN A 149 -2.26 -29.72 22.58
C GLN A 149 -0.88 -29.03 22.62
N ASP A 150 -0.26 -28.88 21.46
CA ASP A 150 0.96 -28.08 21.29
C ASP A 150 0.74 -26.63 21.71
N GLY A 151 1.67 -26.10 22.50
CA GLY A 151 1.74 -24.69 22.85
C GLY A 151 2.20 -23.84 21.66
N SER A 152 1.51 -22.75 21.40
CA SER A 152 1.61 -21.95 20.18
C SER A 152 2.77 -20.92 20.13
N SER A 153 4.02 -21.27 20.47
CA SER A 153 5.16 -20.38 20.17
C SER A 153 6.53 -21.09 20.03
N TYR A 154 7.21 -20.80 18.92
CA TYR A 154 8.43 -21.46 18.43
C TYR A 154 9.76 -21.01 19.10
N THR A 155 9.78 -20.51 20.34
CA THR A 155 11.05 -20.10 20.99
C THR A 155 11.16 -20.42 22.48
N GLY A 156 10.25 -21.22 23.04
CA GLY A 156 10.28 -21.56 24.47
C GLY A 156 11.31 -22.65 24.79
N VAL A 157 12.40 -22.32 25.48
CA VAL A 157 13.18 -23.34 26.19
C VAL A 157 12.33 -23.83 27.36
N THR A 158 12.07 -25.15 27.43
CA THR A 158 11.30 -25.74 28.53
C THR A 158 11.99 -25.42 29.86
N PRO A 159 11.31 -24.72 30.80
CA PRO A 159 11.88 -24.45 32.12
C PRO A 159 12.21 -25.77 32.85
N ILE A 160 13.42 -25.89 33.37
CA ILE A 160 13.88 -27.05 34.15
C ILE A 160 13.87 -26.67 35.62
N ILE A 161 13.24 -27.50 36.44
CA ILE A 161 13.24 -27.34 37.90
C ILE A 161 14.02 -28.48 38.54
N LYS A 162 14.89 -28.17 39.51
CA LYS A 162 15.66 -29.15 40.28
C LYS A 162 15.69 -28.81 41.76
N LEU A 163 15.86 -29.82 42.60
CA LEU A 163 16.22 -29.61 44.00
C LEU A 163 17.71 -29.27 44.13
N GLY A 164 18.08 -28.51 45.16
CA GLY A 164 19.47 -28.21 45.47
C GLY A 164 20.33 -29.48 45.60
N SER A 165 19.74 -30.59 46.06
CA SER A 165 20.38 -31.92 46.10
C SER A 165 20.81 -32.43 44.73
N GLU A 166 20.00 -32.19 43.70
CA GLU A 166 20.29 -32.58 42.31
C GLU A 166 21.32 -31.67 41.64
N LEU A 167 21.59 -30.51 42.23
CA LEU A 167 22.64 -29.56 41.83
C LEU A 167 23.93 -29.73 42.64
N GLY A 168 23.97 -30.67 43.60
CA GLY A 168 25.14 -30.89 44.47
C GLY A 168 25.32 -29.82 45.56
N LEU A 169 24.26 -29.09 45.93
CA LEU A 169 24.29 -28.02 46.92
C LEU A 169 23.93 -28.55 48.32
N ASP A 170 24.94 -29.05 49.06
CA ASP A 170 24.78 -29.68 50.37
C ASP A 170 24.13 -28.78 51.44
N TYR A 171 24.31 -27.45 51.37
CA TYR A 171 23.78 -26.52 52.38
C TYR A 171 22.30 -26.17 52.16
N ASN A 172 21.75 -26.46 50.98
CA ASN A 172 20.37 -26.10 50.64
C ASN A 172 19.69 -27.15 49.75
N GLN A 173 19.93 -28.41 50.10
CA GLN A 173 19.58 -29.57 49.28
C GLN A 173 18.08 -29.75 49.00
N TYR A 174 17.22 -29.07 49.77
CA TYR A 174 15.76 -29.13 49.68
C TYR A 174 15.10 -27.88 49.08
N ALA A 175 15.88 -26.84 48.75
CA ALA A 175 15.36 -25.69 48.02
C ALA A 175 15.16 -26.06 46.55
N SER A 176 14.13 -25.49 45.94
CA SER A 176 13.85 -25.67 44.51
C SER A 176 14.55 -24.59 43.71
N TYR A 177 15.14 -24.96 42.58
CA TYR A 177 15.86 -24.07 41.68
C TYR A 177 15.26 -24.16 40.28
N LEU A 178 15.04 -23.02 39.64
CA LEU A 178 14.51 -22.95 38.28
C LEU A 178 15.59 -22.48 37.31
N SER A 179 15.61 -23.12 36.15
CA SER A 179 16.41 -22.75 34.99
C SER A 179 15.49 -22.53 33.79
N VAL A 180 15.51 -21.34 33.22
CA VAL A 180 14.71 -20.98 32.02
C VAL A 180 15.56 -20.92 30.74
N ASP A 181 16.82 -21.35 30.84
CA ASP A 181 17.82 -21.31 29.77
C ASP A 181 18.40 -22.70 29.44
N GLY A 182 17.64 -23.76 29.76
CA GLY A 182 18.00 -25.14 29.45
C GLY A 182 19.03 -25.74 30.40
N GLY A 183 19.09 -25.26 31.65
CA GLY A 183 19.94 -25.80 32.72
C GLY A 183 21.27 -25.07 32.91
N LYS A 184 21.47 -23.92 32.25
CA LYS A 184 22.76 -23.18 32.30
C LYS A 184 22.84 -22.31 33.56
N THR A 185 21.77 -21.61 33.92
CA THR A 185 21.67 -20.83 35.16
C THR A 185 20.54 -21.33 36.05
N TRP A 186 20.72 -21.19 37.37
CA TRP A 186 19.81 -21.73 38.38
C TRP A 186 19.49 -20.65 39.41
N THR A 187 18.22 -20.27 39.48
CA THR A 187 17.72 -19.30 40.47
C THR A 187 17.02 -20.06 41.58
N GLN A 188 17.45 -19.85 42.83
CA GLN A 188 16.78 -20.42 44.00
C GLN A 188 15.38 -19.81 44.14
N MET A 189 14.37 -20.66 44.20
CA MET A 189 12.98 -20.25 44.39
C MET A 189 12.62 -20.25 45.88
N ASN A 190 11.75 -19.32 46.29
CA ASN A 190 11.18 -19.26 47.65
C ASN A 190 9.98 -20.21 47.84
N VAL A 191 9.98 -21.36 47.16
CA VAL A 191 8.91 -22.37 47.20
C VAL A 191 9.52 -23.77 47.35
N THR A 192 8.98 -24.58 48.26
CA THR A 192 9.40 -25.97 48.49
C THR A 192 8.50 -26.89 47.66
N LEU A 193 9.04 -27.51 46.61
CA LEU A 193 8.32 -28.55 45.87
C LEU A 193 8.30 -29.86 46.70
N ASN A 194 7.15 -30.53 46.71
CA ASN A 194 7.04 -31.87 47.27
C ASN A 194 7.63 -32.89 46.28
N TRP A 195 8.21 -33.97 46.81
CA TRP A 195 8.94 -35.01 46.05
C TRP A 195 8.06 -35.86 45.11
N ASP A 196 6.76 -35.60 45.03
CA ASP A 196 5.78 -36.53 44.46
C ASP A 196 5.51 -36.36 42.96
N GLY A 197 6.26 -35.49 42.26
CA GLY A 197 6.14 -35.35 40.81
C GLY A 197 4.88 -34.56 40.41
N SER A 198 4.67 -33.42 41.06
CA SER A 198 3.56 -32.51 40.79
C SER A 198 3.53 -32.12 39.30
N ILE A 199 2.40 -32.36 38.63
CA ILE A 199 2.20 -32.03 37.22
C ILE A 199 1.70 -30.59 37.13
N LEU A 200 2.21 -29.81 36.16
CA LEU A 200 1.71 -28.46 35.88
C LEU A 200 0.25 -28.56 35.42
N GLU A 201 -0.70 -28.04 36.20
CA GLU A 201 -2.13 -28.11 35.91
C GLU A 201 -2.63 -26.91 35.11
N ALA A 202 -2.15 -25.70 35.41
CA ALA A 202 -2.63 -24.48 34.77
C ALA A 202 -1.61 -23.35 34.85
N ILE A 203 -1.67 -22.44 33.87
CA ILE A 203 -0.94 -21.18 33.88
C ILE A 203 -1.97 -20.05 33.89
N TYR A 204 -1.91 -19.18 34.88
CA TYR A 204 -2.77 -18.02 35.01
C TYR A 204 -1.97 -16.74 34.77
N ASP A 205 -2.54 -15.83 33.99
CA ASP A 205 -1.98 -14.51 33.75
C ASP A 205 -2.62 -13.49 34.72
N TYR A 206 -1.82 -12.92 35.62
CA TYR A 206 -2.27 -11.92 36.60
C TYR A 206 -1.73 -10.51 36.30
N GLY A 207 -1.35 -10.22 35.06
CA GLY A 207 -0.82 -8.93 34.64
C GLY A 207 0.67 -8.77 34.94
N GLU A 208 1.04 -8.73 36.22
CA GLU A 208 2.43 -8.51 36.69
C GLU A 208 3.25 -9.82 36.76
N TYR A 209 2.59 -10.98 36.75
CA TYR A 209 3.22 -12.29 36.82
C TYR A 209 2.37 -13.37 36.13
N TYR A 210 3.03 -14.45 35.70
CA TYR A 210 2.41 -15.72 35.36
C TYR A 210 2.39 -16.61 36.60
N TYR A 211 1.25 -17.18 36.96
CA TYR A 211 1.13 -18.15 38.05
C TYR A 211 0.94 -19.55 37.48
N PHE A 212 1.92 -20.41 37.73
CA PHE A 212 1.96 -21.80 37.35
C PHE A 212 1.42 -22.63 38.50
N GLN A 213 0.21 -23.15 38.37
CA GLN A 213 -0.43 -24.03 39.34
C GLN A 213 -0.01 -25.47 39.07
N PHE A 214 0.42 -26.17 40.12
CA PHE A 214 0.76 -27.59 40.09
C PHE A 214 -0.27 -28.41 40.89
N SER A 215 -0.44 -29.67 40.50
CA SER A 215 -1.42 -30.59 41.07
C SER A 215 -1.31 -30.75 42.58
N GLN A 216 -2.45 -30.96 43.23
CA GLN A 216 -2.57 -31.08 44.68
C GLN A 216 -1.59 -32.10 45.26
N ASP A 217 -0.92 -31.73 46.37
CA ASP A 217 -0.13 -32.69 47.14
C ASP A 217 -1.04 -33.79 47.74
N GLN A 218 -0.43 -34.84 48.29
CA GLN A 218 -1.13 -35.95 48.96
C GLN A 218 -2.08 -35.55 50.12
N TRP A 219 -2.13 -34.27 50.50
CA TRP A 219 -3.03 -33.71 51.51
C TRP A 219 -4.10 -32.77 50.92
N GLY A 220 -4.17 -32.61 49.60
CA GLY A 220 -5.15 -31.79 48.91
C GLY A 220 -4.79 -30.31 48.81
N ASN A 221 -3.53 -29.94 49.09
CA ASN A 221 -3.09 -28.54 48.97
C ASN A 221 -2.58 -28.27 47.57
N THR A 222 -3.17 -27.27 46.91
CA THR A 222 -2.68 -26.76 45.63
C THR A 222 -1.36 -26.00 45.84
N GLN A 223 -0.33 -26.36 45.07
CA GLN A 223 0.97 -25.67 45.05
C GLN A 223 1.05 -24.81 43.79
N GLY A 224 1.77 -23.70 43.83
CA GLY A 224 1.96 -22.89 42.63
C GLY A 224 3.16 -21.95 42.70
N ILE A 225 3.65 -21.59 41.52
CA ILE A 225 4.82 -20.74 41.31
C ILE A 225 4.37 -19.48 40.58
N SER A 226 4.58 -18.31 41.17
CA SER A 226 4.45 -17.04 40.45
C SER A 226 5.79 -16.65 39.83
N ILE A 227 5.84 -16.53 38.51
CA ILE A 227 6.96 -15.96 37.76
C ILE A 227 6.58 -14.54 37.36
N PRO A 228 7.25 -13.49 37.88
CA PRO A 228 7.04 -12.13 37.43
C PRO A 228 7.18 -12.05 35.90
N LYS A 229 6.23 -11.39 35.24
CA LYS A 229 6.49 -10.96 33.87
C LYS A 229 7.63 -9.95 33.93
N TYR A 230 8.47 -9.89 32.90
CA TYR A 230 9.42 -8.79 32.80
C TYR A 230 8.61 -7.49 32.90
N GLY A 231 8.79 -6.75 34.00
CA GLY A 231 8.03 -5.52 34.23
C GLY A 231 8.49 -4.44 33.26
N THR A 232 7.60 -3.54 32.85
CA THR A 232 7.97 -2.32 32.10
C THR A 232 8.38 -1.17 33.03
N ALA A 233 8.38 -1.40 34.35
CA ALA A 233 8.34 -0.35 35.37
C ALA A 233 9.69 -0.04 36.07
N LEU A 234 10.82 -0.16 35.36
CA LEU A 234 12.04 0.57 35.72
C LEU A 234 12.21 1.70 34.72
N ILE A 235 12.34 2.93 35.22
CA ILE A 235 12.67 4.07 34.36
C ILE A 235 14.16 3.99 34.09
N PHE A 236 14.49 3.46 32.92
CA PHE A 236 15.83 3.56 32.38
C PHE A 236 15.96 4.88 31.64
N PHE A 237 16.93 5.69 32.05
CA PHE A 237 17.28 6.90 31.32
C PHE A 237 18.42 6.62 30.38
N TYR A 238 18.31 7.16 29.18
CA TYR A 238 19.30 7.05 28.14
C TYR A 238 19.89 8.43 27.80
N SER A 239 21.17 8.47 27.47
CA SER A 239 21.86 9.69 27.00
C SER A 239 22.95 9.32 25.99
N GLU A 240 22.89 9.91 24.79
CA GLU A 240 24.02 10.01 23.86
C GLU A 240 24.83 11.27 24.21
N GLY A 241 26.09 11.13 24.63
CA GLY A 241 26.97 12.27 24.88
C GLY A 241 26.86 12.93 26.28
N ASP A 242 26.72 14.26 26.30
CA ASP A 242 27.13 15.22 27.37
C ASP A 242 26.39 15.14 28.73
N GLY A 243 25.75 14.01 29.06
CA GLY A 243 25.25 13.73 30.41
C GLY A 243 23.89 14.33 30.76
N ASN A 244 23.14 14.84 29.78
CA ASN A 244 21.71 15.14 29.92
C ASN A 244 20.90 13.86 29.64
N TRP A 245 20.21 13.36 30.67
CA TRP A 245 19.35 12.18 30.61
C TRP A 245 18.09 12.51 29.81
N ALA A 246 18.04 12.07 28.55
CA ALA A 246 17.15 12.63 27.53
C ALA A 246 15.80 11.91 27.45
N THR A 247 15.75 10.60 27.68
CA THR A 247 14.54 9.81 27.34
C THR A 247 14.40 8.57 28.21
N GLY A 248 13.15 8.23 28.56
CA GLY A 248 12.80 6.97 29.19
C GLY A 248 12.68 5.86 28.13
N ILE A 249 13.21 4.67 28.41
CA ILE A 249 13.14 3.54 27.47
C ILE A 249 11.71 2.99 27.37
N ALA A 250 11.07 3.15 26.22
CA ALA A 250 9.67 2.77 26.00
C ALA A 250 9.52 1.28 25.67
N ASN A 251 8.58 0.59 26.32
CA ASN A 251 8.24 -0.83 26.05
C ASN A 251 9.44 -1.79 26.07
N GLY A 252 10.52 -1.44 26.78
CA GLY A 252 11.76 -2.23 26.77
C GLY A 252 12.49 -2.24 25.43
N LYS A 253 12.32 -1.20 24.60
CA LYS A 253 13.04 -1.03 23.33
C LYS A 253 13.59 0.38 23.19
N GLN A 254 14.79 0.51 22.63
CA GLN A 254 15.40 1.82 22.35
C GLN A 254 16.24 1.73 21.08
N ALA A 255 16.06 2.70 20.18
CA ALA A 255 16.98 2.90 19.05
C ALA A 255 18.18 3.74 19.50
N VAL A 256 19.37 3.42 19.00
CA VAL A 256 20.61 4.16 19.30
C VAL A 256 21.41 4.39 18.02
N SER A 257 22.12 5.50 17.91
CA SER A 257 22.87 5.83 16.71
C SER A 257 24.11 4.95 16.59
N LYS A 258 24.29 4.27 15.46
CA LYS A 258 25.46 3.41 15.20
C LYS A 258 26.75 4.24 15.32
N GLY A 259 27.75 3.65 15.94
CA GLY A 259 29.05 4.27 16.17
C GLY A 259 29.11 5.24 17.35
N LYS A 260 27.96 5.70 17.88
CA LYS A 260 27.91 6.65 19.00
C LYS A 260 28.03 5.95 20.35
N SER A 261 28.66 6.62 21.29
CA SER A 261 28.67 6.22 22.70
C SER A 261 27.38 6.63 23.38
N PHE A 262 26.89 5.81 24.29
CA PHE A 262 25.71 6.13 25.08
C PHE A 262 25.78 5.54 26.48
N THR A 263 24.95 6.07 27.38
CA THR A 263 24.83 5.59 28.75
C THR A 263 23.39 5.25 29.11
N ILE A 264 23.20 4.19 29.89
CA ILE A 264 21.92 3.78 30.46
C ILE A 264 22.03 3.90 31.97
N ARG A 265 21.09 4.61 32.59
CA ARG A 265 20.98 4.68 34.05
C ARG A 265 19.72 4.01 34.52
N VAL A 266 19.86 3.17 35.52
CA VAL A 266 18.75 2.55 36.23
C VAL A 266 18.35 3.47 37.38
N GLN A 267 17.11 3.97 37.41
CA GLN A 267 16.61 4.72 38.56
C GLN A 267 16.12 3.77 39.65
N ASN A 268 16.78 3.78 40.80
CA ASN A 268 16.40 2.98 41.96
C ASN A 268 15.47 3.80 42.89
N TYR A 269 14.27 3.32 43.19
CA TYR A 269 13.27 4.07 43.97
C TYR A 269 13.46 4.01 45.49
N ASP A 270 14.05 2.93 46.01
CA ASP A 270 14.23 2.72 47.44
C ASP A 270 15.63 3.13 47.95
N ASN A 271 16.52 3.60 47.06
CA ASN A 271 17.92 3.98 47.32
C ASN A 271 18.77 2.91 48.02
N GLU A 272 18.26 1.70 48.22
CA GLU A 272 18.88 0.62 49.00
C GLU A 272 18.89 -0.73 48.24
N GLY A 273 18.09 -0.90 47.18
CA GLY A 273 18.11 -2.11 46.35
C GLY A 273 19.38 -2.24 45.49
N GLU A 274 19.69 -3.45 45.04
CA GLU A 274 20.80 -3.74 44.14
C GLU A 274 20.29 -4.27 42.79
N TRP A 275 21.01 -3.97 41.70
CA TRP A 275 20.71 -4.54 40.39
C TRP A 275 21.91 -5.24 39.75
N THR A 276 21.65 -6.18 38.85
CA THR A 276 22.62 -6.79 37.94
C THR A 276 22.12 -6.68 36.50
N CYS A 277 23.03 -6.72 35.53
CA CYS A 277 22.69 -6.73 34.11
C CYS A 277 23.50 -7.80 33.40
N ASP A 278 22.79 -8.64 32.67
CA ASP A 278 23.34 -9.64 31.77
C ASP A 278 23.08 -9.19 30.34
N VAL A 279 24.12 -9.26 29.50
CA VAL A 279 24.02 -8.95 28.07
C VAL A 279 23.66 -10.23 27.32
N VAL A 280 22.52 -10.23 26.64
CA VAL A 280 21.99 -11.38 25.93
C VAL A 280 21.75 -11.03 24.46
N ASN A 281 22.29 -11.84 23.56
CA ASN A 281 21.95 -11.70 22.14
C ASN A 281 20.52 -12.17 21.90
N SER A 282 19.85 -11.52 20.95
CA SER A 282 18.56 -11.97 20.41
C SER A 282 18.62 -13.40 19.86
N GLU A 283 19.83 -13.90 19.53
CA GLU A 283 20.07 -15.23 18.95
C GLU A 283 21.10 -16.07 19.73
N GLY A 284 20.88 -16.38 21.02
CA GLY A 284 21.40 -17.58 21.70
C GLY A 284 22.90 -17.95 21.72
N GLY A 285 23.79 -17.20 21.07
CA GLY A 285 25.24 -17.40 20.94
C GLY A 285 26.05 -16.27 21.59
N GLU A 286 27.39 -16.43 21.59
CA GLU A 286 28.40 -15.59 22.28
C GLU A 286 28.05 -14.10 22.40
N PRO A 287 28.41 -13.41 23.51
CA PRO A 287 27.93 -12.07 23.84
C PRO A 287 28.06 -11.10 22.67
N SER A 288 27.04 -10.25 22.49
CA SER A 288 26.97 -9.18 21.49
C SER A 288 28.34 -8.57 21.26
N SER A 289 28.69 -8.28 20.01
CA SER A 289 29.88 -7.46 19.68
C SER A 289 29.90 -6.14 20.47
N TRP A 290 28.72 -5.67 20.91
CA TRP A 290 28.54 -4.51 21.78
C TRP A 290 29.16 -4.75 23.16
N SER A 291 30.09 -3.87 23.53
CA SER A 291 30.72 -3.88 24.85
C SER A 291 30.05 -2.88 25.78
N PHE A 292 29.74 -3.32 27.00
CA PHE A 292 29.21 -2.46 28.06
C PHE A 292 30.14 -2.45 29.28
N THR A 293 30.39 -1.27 29.83
CA THR A 293 31.13 -1.08 31.07
C THR A 293 30.18 -0.61 32.16
N ARG A 294 30.15 -1.30 33.30
CA ARG A 294 29.30 -0.93 34.43
C ARG A 294 30.04 -0.04 35.43
N ASN A 295 29.42 1.05 35.84
CA ASN A 295 29.91 1.96 36.88
C ASN A 295 28.76 2.34 37.84
N GLY A 296 28.55 1.53 38.87
CA GLY A 296 27.44 1.70 39.82
C GLY A 296 26.09 1.48 39.15
N ASP A 297 25.28 2.54 39.11
CA ASP A 297 23.93 2.59 38.51
C ASP A 297 23.93 2.95 37.01
N ILE A 298 25.12 3.10 36.43
CA ILE A 298 25.32 3.47 35.02
C ILE A 298 25.92 2.29 34.27
N LEU A 299 25.38 2.02 33.08
CA LEU A 299 25.91 1.13 32.08
C LEU A 299 26.33 1.95 30.86
N GLU A 300 27.62 1.93 30.52
CA GLU A 300 28.21 2.73 29.45
C GLU A 300 28.54 1.85 28.25
N CYS A 301 28.07 2.23 27.07
CA CYS A 301 28.51 1.66 25.80
C CYS A 301 29.41 2.66 25.09
N ALA A 302 30.66 2.27 24.81
CA ALA A 302 31.63 3.16 24.16
C ALA A 302 31.28 3.44 22.68
N SER A 303 30.60 2.50 22.03
CA SER A 303 30.14 2.63 20.64
C SER A 303 29.07 1.59 20.35
N ALA A 304 27.88 2.01 19.91
CA ALA A 304 26.86 1.13 19.39
C ALA A 304 27.36 0.46 18.11
N LEU A 305 27.42 -0.88 18.08
CA LEU A 305 27.79 -1.60 16.86
C LEU A 305 26.55 -1.95 16.05
N GLU A 306 26.74 -2.53 14.87
CA GLU A 306 25.62 -2.95 14.03
C GLU A 306 24.74 -4.01 14.70
N GLY A 307 23.43 -3.98 14.43
CA GLY A 307 22.46 -4.96 14.89
C GLY A 307 21.72 -4.55 16.16
N SER A 308 21.31 -5.54 16.95
CA SER A 308 20.55 -5.35 18.18
C SER A 308 21.16 -6.11 19.35
N VAL A 309 21.01 -5.58 20.57
CA VAL A 309 21.42 -6.23 21.81
C VAL A 309 20.31 -6.18 22.85
N THR A 310 20.05 -7.30 23.53
CA THR A 310 19.07 -7.36 24.61
C THR A 310 19.77 -7.40 25.96
N LEU A 311 19.58 -6.35 26.74
CA LEU A 311 20.04 -6.25 28.12
C LEU A 311 18.96 -6.80 29.05
N LYS A 312 19.31 -7.77 29.89
CA LYS A 312 18.43 -8.32 30.92
C LYS A 312 18.89 -7.82 32.28
N PHE A 313 17.99 -7.24 33.06
CA PHE A 313 18.29 -6.72 34.38
C PHE A 313 17.59 -7.54 35.45
N THR A 314 18.27 -7.77 36.56
CA THR A 314 17.66 -8.30 37.79
C THR A 314 17.80 -7.24 38.86
N TYR A 315 16.70 -6.89 39.52
CA TYR A 315 16.67 -5.95 40.63
C TYR A 315 16.24 -6.70 41.90
N VAL A 316 16.94 -6.44 43.00
CA VAL A 316 16.65 -6.97 44.33
C VAL A 316 16.32 -5.79 45.23
N GLY A 317 15.05 -5.66 45.62
CA GLY A 317 14.57 -4.60 46.49
C GLY A 317 15.05 -4.78 47.94
N SER A 318 14.97 -3.70 48.72
CA SER A 318 15.30 -3.69 50.16
C SER A 318 14.49 -4.70 51.00
N ASP A 319 13.34 -5.16 50.51
CA ASP A 319 12.50 -6.20 51.09
C ASP A 319 12.84 -7.63 50.62
N ASN A 320 13.94 -7.80 49.88
CA ASN A 320 14.35 -9.01 49.15
C ASN A 320 13.38 -9.46 48.04
N SER A 321 12.48 -8.59 47.58
CA SER A 321 11.74 -8.85 46.34
C SER A 321 12.70 -8.86 45.14
N VAL A 322 12.51 -9.80 44.21
CA VAL A 322 13.33 -9.91 42.99
C VAL A 322 12.44 -9.62 41.79
N THR A 323 12.85 -8.65 40.98
CA THR A 323 12.14 -8.25 39.77
C THR A 323 13.08 -8.32 38.56
N TYR A 324 12.57 -8.83 37.45
CA TYR A 324 13.32 -8.96 36.20
C TYR A 324 12.86 -7.94 35.16
N TYR A 325 13.79 -7.40 34.39
CA TYR A 325 13.52 -6.43 33.31
C TYR A 325 14.33 -6.77 32.07
N GLN A 326 13.87 -6.28 30.91
CA GLN A 326 14.60 -6.41 29.66
C GLN A 326 14.51 -5.15 28.82
N ILE A 327 15.61 -4.83 28.13
CA ILE A 327 15.70 -3.74 27.17
C ILE A 327 16.37 -4.27 25.91
N THR A 328 15.77 -4.02 24.75
CA THR A 328 16.39 -4.29 23.45
C THR A 328 16.84 -2.98 22.84
N LEU A 329 18.15 -2.85 22.65
CA LEU A 329 18.76 -1.74 21.93
C LEU A 329 18.96 -2.15 20.48
N THR A 330 18.63 -1.27 19.53
CA THR A 330 18.86 -1.52 18.10
C THR A 330 19.64 -0.34 17.52
N SER A 331 20.78 -0.61 16.89
CA SER A 331 21.52 0.44 16.21
C SER A 331 20.83 0.85 14.91
N TYR A 332 20.83 2.12 14.58
CA TYR A 332 20.47 2.63 13.24
C TYR A 332 21.57 3.52 12.68
N GLU A 333 21.67 3.60 11.36
CA GLU A 333 22.52 4.59 10.70
C GLU A 333 21.84 5.95 10.79
N ALA A 334 22.53 6.94 11.36
CA ALA A 334 21.98 8.28 11.53
C ALA A 334 21.98 9.01 10.17
N GLU A 335 20.83 9.08 9.53
CA GLU A 335 20.60 9.92 8.35
C GLU A 335 20.18 11.32 8.77
N THR A 336 20.59 12.34 8.00
CA THR A 336 20.19 13.73 8.27
C THR A 336 19.70 14.43 7.03
N ILE A 337 18.59 15.16 7.17
CA ILE A 337 18.14 16.11 6.16
C ILE A 337 18.86 17.42 6.43
N LYS A 338 19.88 17.68 5.61
CA LYS A 338 20.77 18.82 5.81
C LYS A 338 20.04 20.13 5.52
N LYS A 339 20.04 21.03 6.51
CA LYS A 339 19.45 22.37 6.41
C LYS A 339 20.06 23.19 5.29
N ASN A 340 21.37 23.02 5.04
CA ASN A 340 22.06 23.75 3.98
C ASN A 340 21.65 23.28 2.57
N ASP A 341 21.15 22.05 2.45
CA ASP A 341 20.74 21.46 1.18
C ASP A 341 19.24 21.69 0.92
N ASN A 342 18.41 21.63 1.97
CA ASN A 342 16.96 21.80 1.86
C ASN A 342 16.36 22.61 3.02
N LEU A 343 16.73 23.90 3.11
CA LEU A 343 16.31 24.79 4.21
C LEU A 343 14.79 24.85 4.38
N ALA A 344 14.05 25.02 3.28
CA ALA A 344 12.59 25.14 3.31
C ALA A 344 11.93 23.87 3.86
N LEU A 345 12.42 22.68 3.46
CA LEU A 345 11.92 21.42 4.00
C LEU A 345 12.27 21.26 5.48
N VAL A 346 13.50 21.58 5.90
CA VAL A 346 13.89 21.51 7.31
C VAL A 346 13.03 22.44 8.18
N GLU A 347 12.77 23.67 7.72
CA GLU A 347 11.87 24.59 8.41
C GLU A 347 10.43 24.07 8.44
N ALA A 348 9.95 23.48 7.35
CA ALA A 348 8.63 22.87 7.27
C ALA A 348 8.47 21.68 8.23
N LEU A 349 9.44 20.75 8.24
CA LEU A 349 9.48 19.61 9.17
C LEU A 349 9.57 20.08 10.61
N THR A 350 10.38 21.11 10.89
CA THR A 350 10.48 21.70 12.23
C THR A 350 9.15 22.28 12.69
N ASN A 351 8.40 22.93 11.80
CA ASN A 351 7.09 23.48 12.11
C ASN A 351 6.02 22.39 12.29
N ALA A 352 6.07 21.33 11.48
CA ALA A 352 5.09 20.25 11.50
C ALA A 352 5.33 19.26 12.66
N LEU A 353 6.58 18.90 12.90
CA LEU A 353 6.97 17.83 13.83
C LEU A 353 7.55 18.39 15.13
N GLY A 354 8.09 19.62 15.13
CA GLY A 354 8.68 20.29 16.29
C GLY A 354 10.21 20.38 16.23
N THR A 355 10.80 21.27 17.05
CA THR A 355 12.26 21.52 17.04
C THR A 355 13.11 20.41 17.66
N TYR A 356 12.51 19.43 18.32
CA TYR A 356 13.24 18.32 18.94
C TYR A 356 13.85 17.36 17.90
N ILE A 357 13.44 17.46 16.64
CA ILE A 357 13.99 16.68 15.54
C ILE A 357 15.36 17.20 15.07
N LEU A 358 15.77 18.39 15.55
CA LEU A 358 16.99 19.04 15.09
C LEU A 358 18.20 18.59 15.92
N ASN A 359 19.28 18.24 15.24
CA ASN A 359 20.58 18.03 15.87
C ASN A 359 21.29 19.36 16.19
N GLU A 360 22.51 19.29 16.74
CA GLU A 360 23.31 20.47 17.12
C GLU A 360 23.65 21.39 15.93
N ASP A 361 23.72 20.83 14.72
CA ASP A 361 24.00 21.57 13.49
C ASP A 361 22.73 22.21 12.88
N GLY A 362 21.56 21.90 13.44
CA GLY A 362 20.26 22.37 12.97
C GLY A 362 19.72 21.61 11.75
N ASP A 363 20.23 20.42 11.49
CA ASP A 363 19.71 19.46 10.51
C ASP A 363 18.64 18.58 11.16
N VAL A 364 17.70 18.04 10.38
CA VAL A 364 16.74 17.05 10.89
C VAL A 364 17.43 15.71 11.04
N GLU A 365 17.49 15.18 12.25
CA GLU A 365 17.97 13.84 12.55
C GLU A 365 16.86 12.82 12.35
N VAL A 366 17.05 11.92 11.38
CA VAL A 366 16.04 10.95 10.97
C VAL A 366 16.18 9.69 11.84
N THR A 367 15.48 9.68 12.97
CA THR A 367 15.50 8.53 13.90
C THR A 367 14.39 7.52 13.56
N PRO A 368 14.53 6.23 13.92
CA PRO A 368 13.46 5.25 13.73
C PRO A 368 12.16 5.62 14.43
N GLU A 369 12.25 6.24 15.61
CA GLU A 369 11.08 6.75 16.34
C GLU A 369 10.40 7.90 15.58
N LEU A 370 11.18 8.80 14.98
CA LEU A 370 10.65 9.88 14.15
C LEU A 370 9.95 9.34 12.90
N ILE A 371 10.55 8.38 12.19
CA ILE A 371 9.94 7.71 11.03
C ILE A 371 8.61 7.07 11.44
N GLN A 372 8.63 6.22 12.47
CA GLN A 372 7.46 5.47 12.93
C GLN A 372 6.31 6.37 13.40
N ASN A 373 6.64 7.51 14.02
CA ASN A 373 5.64 8.44 14.54
C ASN A 373 5.15 9.47 13.52
N THR A 374 5.81 9.59 12.36
CA THR A 374 5.44 10.55 11.30
C THR A 374 4.55 9.87 10.27
N THR A 375 3.27 9.69 10.60
CA THR A 375 2.27 9.14 9.67
C THR A 375 1.43 10.22 8.98
N TYR A 376 1.52 11.46 9.47
CA TYR A 376 0.80 12.63 8.97
C TYR A 376 1.79 13.77 8.80
N LEU A 377 1.86 14.34 7.60
CA LEU A 377 2.74 15.45 7.31
C LEU A 377 2.03 16.50 6.45
N ASP A 378 1.90 17.71 7.00
CA ASP A 378 1.44 18.89 6.29
C ASP A 378 2.61 19.87 6.18
N ILE A 379 3.09 20.04 4.95
CA ILE A 379 4.18 20.92 4.55
C ILE A 379 3.71 21.88 3.44
N SER A 380 2.39 22.16 3.40
CA SER A 380 1.76 23.04 2.42
C SER A 380 2.22 24.50 2.57
N ASP A 381 2.34 25.23 1.45
CA ASP A 381 2.70 26.65 1.41
C ASP A 381 4.02 27.01 2.12
N LYS A 382 5.05 26.16 1.97
CA LYS A 382 6.37 26.34 2.61
C LYS A 382 7.49 26.75 1.66
N GLN A 383 7.15 27.04 0.40
CA GLN A 383 8.11 27.39 -0.65
C GLN A 383 9.17 26.30 -0.90
N ILE A 384 8.79 25.05 -0.65
CA ILE A 384 9.67 23.89 -0.85
C ILE A 384 9.85 23.65 -2.34
N THR A 385 11.08 23.37 -2.76
CA THR A 385 11.43 23.10 -4.18
C THR A 385 11.76 21.64 -4.46
N SER A 386 12.04 20.86 -3.43
CA SER A 386 12.27 19.43 -3.51
C SER A 386 11.84 18.75 -2.21
N LEU A 387 11.27 17.55 -2.34
CA LEU A 387 10.95 16.68 -1.20
C LEU A 387 12.10 15.72 -0.86
N ASP A 388 13.28 15.86 -1.48
CA ASP A 388 14.46 15.05 -1.15
C ASP A 388 14.75 15.10 0.36
N GLY A 389 14.91 13.92 0.95
CA GLY A 389 14.97 13.67 2.39
C GLY A 389 13.66 13.14 2.97
N LEU A 390 12.52 13.22 2.27
CA LEU A 390 11.29 12.62 2.75
C LEU A 390 11.20 11.11 2.50
N GLU A 391 12.04 10.53 1.65
CA GLU A 391 12.06 9.10 1.34
C GLU A 391 12.24 8.19 2.56
N PHE A 392 12.75 8.73 3.67
CA PHE A 392 12.87 8.00 4.94
C PHE A 392 11.52 7.77 5.65
N PHE A 393 10.51 8.61 5.42
CA PHE A 393 9.20 8.55 6.07
C PHE A 393 8.25 7.57 5.36
N THR A 394 8.66 6.31 5.27
CA THR A 394 7.94 5.26 4.51
C THR A 394 6.56 4.90 5.07
N ASP A 395 6.32 5.14 6.37
CA ASP A 395 5.05 4.91 7.06
C ASP A 395 4.02 6.04 6.87
N LEU A 396 4.32 7.02 6.02
CA LEU A 396 3.46 8.19 5.80
C LEU A 396 2.12 7.79 5.16
N LYS A 397 1.02 8.21 5.80
CA LYS A 397 -0.36 7.94 5.37
C LYS A 397 -1.06 9.18 4.80
N TYR A 398 -0.69 10.34 5.30
CA TYR A 398 -1.20 11.63 4.85
C TYR A 398 -0.01 12.53 4.48
N LEU A 399 -0.02 13.04 3.25
CA LEU A 399 0.92 14.06 2.80
C LEU A 399 0.14 15.21 2.17
N ASP A 400 0.28 16.41 2.74
CA ASP A 400 -0.07 17.66 2.07
C ASP A 400 1.19 18.45 1.75
N CYS A 401 1.51 18.52 0.47
CA CYS A 401 2.61 19.31 -0.06
C CYS A 401 2.14 20.47 -0.94
N SER A 402 0.87 20.83 -0.89
CA SER A 402 0.22 21.84 -1.75
C SER A 402 0.86 23.23 -1.65
N GLY A 403 0.74 24.05 -2.69
CA GLY A 403 1.21 25.44 -2.68
C GLY A 403 2.74 25.62 -2.60
N ASN A 404 3.48 24.57 -2.93
CA ASN A 404 4.95 24.60 -3.00
C ASN A 404 5.44 24.90 -4.43
N SER A 405 6.74 24.77 -4.67
CA SER A 405 7.39 25.07 -5.95
C SER A 405 8.29 23.92 -6.38
N LEU A 406 7.76 22.70 -6.24
CA LEU A 406 8.42 21.45 -6.55
C LEU A 406 8.83 21.37 -8.02
N ALA A 407 10.03 20.85 -8.26
CA ALA A 407 10.48 20.49 -9.61
C ALA A 407 9.91 19.15 -10.07
N SER A 408 9.74 18.21 -9.15
CA SER A 408 9.14 16.89 -9.36
C SER A 408 8.44 16.45 -8.09
N LEU A 409 7.50 15.51 -8.22
CA LEU A 409 6.89 14.83 -7.08
C LEU A 409 7.00 13.33 -7.32
N ASP A 410 7.88 12.68 -6.57
CA ASP A 410 7.94 11.23 -6.47
C ASP A 410 7.42 10.83 -5.08
N VAL A 411 6.32 10.08 -5.07
CA VAL A 411 5.66 9.57 -3.87
C VAL A 411 5.65 8.04 -3.86
N SER A 412 6.40 7.39 -4.75
CA SER A 412 6.39 5.93 -4.91
C SER A 412 6.87 5.19 -3.67
N VAL A 413 7.74 5.83 -2.89
CA VAL A 413 8.27 5.33 -1.60
C VAL A 413 7.21 5.33 -0.48
N PHE A 414 6.16 6.15 -0.58
CA PHE A 414 5.09 6.23 0.41
C PHE A 414 4.01 5.17 0.14
N SER A 415 4.38 3.91 0.34
CA SER A 415 3.50 2.76 0.07
C SER A 415 2.26 2.69 1.00
N GLU A 416 2.32 3.34 2.16
CA GLU A 416 1.22 3.45 3.13
C GLU A 416 0.28 4.64 2.88
N LEU A 417 0.56 5.46 1.85
CA LEU A 417 -0.17 6.70 1.60
C LEU A 417 -1.64 6.44 1.29
N THR A 418 -2.53 7.02 2.11
CA THR A 418 -3.98 6.97 1.95
C THR A 418 -4.55 8.30 1.46
N GLU A 419 -3.87 9.41 1.75
CA GLU A 419 -4.29 10.75 1.33
C GLU A 419 -3.09 11.55 0.80
N LEU A 420 -3.24 12.10 -0.41
CA LEU A 420 -2.26 12.97 -1.04
C LEU A 420 -2.92 14.26 -1.50
N TYR A 421 -2.42 15.38 -1.00
CA TYR A 421 -2.75 16.72 -1.46
C TYR A 421 -1.48 17.35 -2.02
N CYS A 422 -1.51 17.63 -3.31
CA CYS A 422 -0.40 18.22 -4.04
C CYS A 422 -0.88 19.34 -4.96
N ASP A 423 -1.86 20.12 -4.52
CA ASP A 423 -2.45 21.20 -5.31
C ASP A 423 -1.42 22.32 -5.56
N ASN A 424 -1.36 22.88 -6.78
CA ASN A 424 -0.47 23.98 -7.14
C ASN A 424 0.98 23.76 -6.64
N CYS A 425 1.51 22.56 -6.84
CA CYS A 425 2.83 22.15 -6.33
C CYS A 425 3.97 22.48 -7.27
N PHE A 426 3.72 22.58 -8.57
CA PHE A 426 4.78 22.71 -9.57
C PHE A 426 5.06 24.18 -9.89
N SER A 427 6.33 24.60 -9.86
CA SER A 427 6.66 26.02 -9.99
C SER A 427 6.34 26.60 -11.38
N GLN A 428 5.60 27.72 -11.43
CA GLN A 428 5.60 28.59 -12.62
C GLN A 428 6.86 29.45 -12.64
N SER A 429 7.93 28.98 -13.27
CA SER A 429 8.81 29.94 -13.93
C SER A 429 8.62 29.82 -15.43
N SER A 430 8.22 30.93 -16.03
CA SER A 430 7.97 31.12 -17.47
C SER A 430 9.20 30.88 -18.36
N GLN A 431 10.28 30.32 -17.82
CA GLN A 431 11.49 29.88 -18.52
C GLN A 431 12.01 28.50 -18.10
N SER A 432 11.41 27.83 -17.10
CA SER A 432 11.82 26.49 -16.70
C SER A 432 10.81 25.46 -17.20
N ARG A 433 11.21 24.71 -18.21
CA ARG A 433 10.53 23.50 -18.69
C ARG A 433 10.73 22.32 -17.71
N SER A 434 10.77 22.57 -16.40
CA SER A 434 11.26 21.58 -15.42
C SER A 434 10.15 20.85 -14.68
N TYR A 435 8.99 20.65 -15.32
CA TYR A 435 8.23 19.43 -15.06
C TYR A 435 8.24 18.65 -16.37
N GLU A 436 9.44 18.18 -16.75
CA GLU A 436 9.69 17.06 -17.70
C GLU A 436 8.65 16.89 -18.81
N ASN A 437 7.52 16.29 -18.40
CA ASN A 437 6.42 15.85 -19.24
C ASN A 437 5.01 16.08 -18.63
N GLY A 438 4.84 16.81 -17.52
CA GLY A 438 3.51 16.98 -16.90
C GLY A 438 2.89 15.68 -16.34
N VAL A 439 3.69 14.69 -15.94
CA VAL A 439 3.22 13.36 -15.52
C VAL A 439 3.27 13.23 -14.00
N LEU A 440 2.13 12.93 -13.36
CA LEU A 440 2.09 12.47 -11.97
C LEU A 440 1.81 10.96 -11.95
N ASP A 441 2.77 10.17 -11.48
CA ASP A 441 2.65 8.72 -11.39
C ASP A 441 2.41 8.27 -9.95
N LEU A 442 1.23 7.67 -9.73
CA LEU A 442 0.76 7.16 -8.44
C LEU A 442 0.55 5.64 -8.48
N SER A 443 1.10 4.95 -9.48
CA SER A 443 0.92 3.50 -9.68
C SER A 443 1.40 2.66 -8.48
N ALA A 444 2.38 3.15 -7.72
CA ALA A 444 2.88 2.48 -6.51
C ALA A 444 2.02 2.72 -5.26
N ASN A 445 1.15 3.74 -5.25
CA ASN A 445 0.39 4.17 -4.06
C ASN A 445 -0.91 3.37 -3.93
N MET A 446 -0.79 2.04 -3.78
CA MET A 446 -1.90 1.09 -3.86
C MET A 446 -2.93 1.19 -2.70
N LYS A 447 -2.65 2.02 -1.68
CA LYS A 447 -3.54 2.28 -0.55
C LYS A 447 -4.25 3.64 -0.62
N LEU A 448 -4.00 4.43 -1.67
CA LEU A 448 -4.53 5.77 -1.82
C LEU A 448 -6.07 5.75 -1.87
N GLN A 449 -6.70 6.64 -1.11
CA GLN A 449 -8.16 6.80 -0.98
C GLN A 449 -8.60 8.19 -1.45
N THR A 450 -7.80 9.20 -1.16
CA THR A 450 -8.06 10.60 -1.54
C THR A 450 -6.85 11.16 -2.28
N LEU A 451 -7.12 11.75 -3.45
CA LEU A 451 -6.13 12.47 -4.23
C LEU A 451 -6.66 13.87 -4.56
N SER A 452 -5.89 14.89 -4.22
CA SER A 452 -6.04 16.25 -4.75
C SER A 452 -4.74 16.66 -5.44
N CYS A 453 -4.82 16.99 -6.73
CA CYS A 453 -3.69 17.37 -7.56
C CYS A 453 -4.05 18.53 -8.52
N THR A 454 -4.90 19.44 -8.04
CA THR A 454 -5.41 20.55 -8.81
C THR A 454 -4.33 21.58 -9.14
N GLU A 455 -4.56 22.38 -10.19
CA GLU A 455 -3.71 23.53 -10.54
C GLU A 455 -2.23 23.18 -10.85
N ASN A 456 -1.93 22.03 -11.43
CA ASN A 456 -0.57 21.50 -11.62
C ASN A 456 -0.05 21.42 -13.07
N TRP A 457 -0.85 21.86 -14.06
CA TRP A 457 -0.58 21.70 -15.50
C TRP A 457 -0.23 20.25 -15.93
N LEU A 458 -0.74 19.25 -15.21
CA LEU A 458 -0.53 17.84 -15.54
C LEU A 458 -1.06 17.54 -16.95
N THR A 459 -0.25 16.90 -17.78
CA THR A 459 -0.68 16.37 -19.08
C THR A 459 -1.06 14.89 -19.00
N GLU A 460 -0.60 14.20 -17.95
CA GLU A 460 -0.89 12.80 -17.67
C GLU A 460 -0.98 12.56 -16.16
N LEU A 461 -1.94 11.74 -15.75
CA LEU A 461 -2.13 11.29 -14.37
C LEU A 461 -2.29 9.77 -14.39
N ILE A 462 -1.32 9.07 -13.81
CA ILE A 462 -1.33 7.61 -13.71
C ILE A 462 -1.81 7.26 -12.31
N LEU A 463 -3.00 6.69 -12.22
CA LEU A 463 -3.63 6.30 -10.96
C LEU A 463 -3.19 4.90 -10.51
N PRO A 464 -3.22 4.60 -9.20
CA PRO A 464 -3.05 3.24 -8.72
C PRO A 464 -4.17 2.35 -9.27
N ALA A 465 -3.79 1.18 -9.78
CA ALA A 465 -4.72 0.19 -10.33
C ALA A 465 -5.44 -0.58 -9.20
N THR A 466 -6.23 0.13 -8.39
CA THR A 466 -6.88 -0.39 -7.18
C THR A 466 -8.31 0.12 -7.02
N SER A 467 -9.08 -0.62 -6.23
CA SER A 467 -10.42 -0.20 -5.79
C SER A 467 -10.39 0.57 -4.45
N THR A 468 -9.28 1.20 -4.06
CA THR A 468 -9.20 1.95 -2.79
C THR A 468 -9.53 3.42 -2.97
N LEU A 469 -9.30 4.00 -4.15
CA LEU A 469 -9.59 5.40 -4.43
C LEU A 469 -11.10 5.68 -4.34
N LEU A 470 -11.43 6.64 -3.46
CA LEU A 470 -12.79 7.10 -3.17
C LEU A 470 -13.05 8.49 -3.75
N SER A 471 -12.02 9.35 -3.78
CA SER A 471 -12.12 10.73 -4.27
C SER A 471 -10.89 11.11 -5.08
N ILE A 472 -11.14 11.71 -6.25
CA ILE A 472 -10.11 12.30 -7.11
C ILE A 472 -10.52 13.72 -7.46
N ASP A 473 -9.68 14.68 -7.10
CA ASP A 473 -9.70 16.03 -7.67
C ASP A 473 -8.42 16.29 -8.47
N CYS A 474 -8.58 16.40 -9.78
CA CYS A 474 -7.52 16.75 -10.73
C CYS A 474 -7.91 17.94 -11.60
N GLY A 475 -8.75 18.84 -11.06
CA GLY A 475 -9.15 20.08 -11.72
C GLY A 475 -7.99 20.99 -12.14
N ASP A 476 -8.24 21.87 -13.12
CA ASP A 476 -7.29 22.91 -13.54
C ASP A 476 -5.92 22.37 -13.99
N ASN A 477 -5.96 21.32 -14.83
CA ASN A 477 -4.79 20.69 -15.42
C ASN A 477 -4.86 20.72 -16.96
N GLN A 478 -4.02 19.94 -17.64
CA GLN A 478 -3.96 19.81 -19.10
C GLN A 478 -4.24 18.38 -19.58
N LEU A 479 -4.95 17.58 -18.77
CA LEU A 479 -5.22 16.17 -19.04
C LEU A 479 -6.07 16.03 -20.31
N LYS A 480 -5.62 15.15 -21.21
CA LYS A 480 -6.36 14.81 -22.45
C LYS A 480 -7.12 13.50 -22.34
N ASP A 481 -6.67 12.64 -21.44
CA ASP A 481 -7.25 11.36 -21.10
C ASP A 481 -7.08 11.12 -19.59
N LEU A 482 -7.94 10.27 -19.04
CA LEU A 482 -7.87 9.83 -17.65
C LEU A 482 -8.54 8.46 -17.55
N ASP A 483 -7.75 7.43 -17.22
CA ASP A 483 -8.26 6.09 -16.98
C ASP A 483 -8.62 5.90 -15.51
N VAL A 484 -9.93 5.80 -15.23
CA VAL A 484 -10.48 5.51 -13.89
C VAL A 484 -11.06 4.09 -13.80
N SER A 485 -10.83 3.23 -14.79
CA SER A 485 -11.53 1.95 -14.95
C SER A 485 -11.27 0.95 -13.81
N ALA A 486 -10.09 1.01 -13.20
CA ALA A 486 -9.71 0.18 -12.04
C ALA A 486 -10.27 0.71 -10.71
N ASN A 487 -10.66 1.99 -10.64
CA ASN A 487 -11.06 2.67 -9.41
C ASN A 487 -12.56 2.51 -9.14
N THR A 488 -13.03 1.26 -9.03
CA THR A 488 -14.46 0.92 -8.96
C THR A 488 -15.16 1.41 -7.68
N ALA A 489 -14.40 1.78 -6.65
CA ALA A 489 -14.92 2.35 -5.40
C ALA A 489 -15.11 3.88 -5.46
N LEU A 490 -14.70 4.53 -6.55
CA LEU A 490 -14.74 5.99 -6.70
C LEU A 490 -16.16 6.54 -6.47
N ASN A 491 -16.26 7.50 -5.56
CA ASN A 491 -17.49 8.16 -5.17
C ASN A 491 -17.56 9.61 -5.67
N ASP A 492 -16.40 10.28 -5.72
CA ASP A 492 -16.26 11.66 -6.16
C ASP A 492 -15.18 11.76 -7.24
N LEU A 493 -15.51 12.40 -8.36
CA LEU A 493 -14.61 12.65 -9.47
C LEU A 493 -14.75 14.08 -9.96
N CYS A 494 -13.71 14.88 -9.72
CA CYS A 494 -13.56 16.22 -10.22
C CYS A 494 -12.39 16.30 -11.22
N CYS A 495 -12.71 16.64 -12.46
CA CYS A 495 -11.76 16.88 -13.55
C CYS A 495 -12.08 18.18 -14.30
N ILE A 496 -12.58 19.20 -13.59
CA ILE A 496 -12.96 20.49 -14.17
C ILE A 496 -11.74 21.14 -14.85
N ASN A 497 -11.95 21.94 -15.91
CA ASN A 497 -10.91 22.73 -16.58
C ASN A 497 -9.72 21.86 -17.04
N ASN A 498 -10.02 20.85 -17.85
CA ASN A 498 -9.02 19.99 -18.49
C ASN A 498 -9.23 19.98 -20.02
N GLN A 499 -8.56 19.07 -20.73
CA GLN A 499 -8.66 18.91 -22.18
C GLN A 499 -9.27 17.57 -22.58
N LEU A 500 -10.05 16.94 -21.70
CA LEU A 500 -10.63 15.61 -21.92
C LEU A 500 -11.56 15.64 -23.14
N THR A 501 -11.36 14.70 -24.06
CA THR A 501 -12.23 14.50 -25.24
C THR A 501 -13.22 13.35 -25.05
N THR A 502 -12.85 12.40 -24.19
CA THR A 502 -13.65 11.28 -23.74
C THR A 502 -13.30 10.96 -22.29
N ILE A 503 -14.20 10.28 -21.59
CA ILE A 503 -13.94 9.63 -20.31
C ILE A 503 -14.90 8.45 -20.18
N ASP A 504 -14.40 7.28 -19.77
CA ASP A 504 -15.23 6.12 -19.47
C ASP A 504 -15.37 5.96 -17.96
N ILE A 505 -16.59 6.16 -17.46
CA ILE A 505 -16.94 6.04 -16.05
C ILE A 505 -17.88 4.85 -15.78
N THR A 506 -18.05 3.95 -16.75
CA THR A 506 -19.07 2.90 -16.68
C THR A 506 -18.78 1.85 -15.61
N ASN A 507 -17.52 1.69 -15.22
CA ASN A 507 -17.10 0.80 -14.11
C ASN A 507 -17.20 1.47 -12.73
N ASN A 508 -17.31 2.79 -12.65
CA ASN A 508 -17.35 3.55 -11.39
C ASN A 508 -18.79 3.66 -10.87
N THR A 509 -19.43 2.52 -10.61
CA THR A 509 -20.86 2.45 -10.26
C THR A 509 -21.20 3.08 -8.90
N MET A 510 -20.18 3.38 -8.09
CA MET A 510 -20.29 4.03 -6.78
C MET A 510 -20.29 5.57 -6.84
N LEU A 511 -20.09 6.17 -8.04
CA LEU A 511 -20.06 7.62 -8.22
C LEU A 511 -21.37 8.27 -7.76
N ALA A 512 -21.23 9.27 -6.87
CA ALA A 512 -22.29 10.14 -6.38
C ALA A 512 -22.11 11.58 -6.88
N TYR A 513 -20.87 12.03 -7.03
CA TYR A 513 -20.50 13.37 -7.47
C TYR A 513 -19.61 13.28 -8.71
N LEU A 514 -19.99 14.02 -9.76
CA LEU A 514 -19.26 14.06 -11.02
C LEU A 514 -19.16 15.50 -11.52
N GLU A 515 -17.93 15.99 -11.65
CA GLU A 515 -17.61 17.33 -12.09
C GLU A 515 -16.61 17.29 -13.26
N LEU A 516 -17.08 17.42 -14.50
CA LEU A 516 -16.29 17.41 -15.74
C LEU A 516 -16.43 18.72 -16.52
N GLY A 517 -16.76 19.81 -15.82
CA GLY A 517 -16.96 21.12 -16.43
C GLY A 517 -15.74 21.61 -17.21
N TYR A 518 -15.96 22.42 -18.25
CA TYR A 518 -14.92 23.07 -19.05
C TYR A 518 -13.89 22.09 -19.64
N ASN A 519 -14.38 21.05 -20.31
CA ASN A 519 -13.58 20.07 -21.05
C ASN A 519 -13.95 20.12 -22.55
N GLN A 520 -13.63 19.07 -23.31
CA GLN A 520 -13.92 18.98 -24.75
C GLN A 520 -14.80 17.76 -25.10
N LEU A 521 -15.58 17.27 -24.13
CA LEU A 521 -16.41 16.07 -24.29
C LEU A 521 -17.51 16.28 -25.32
N VAL A 522 -17.68 15.32 -26.23
CA VAL A 522 -18.76 15.33 -27.25
C VAL A 522 -19.93 14.41 -26.88
N LYS A 523 -19.65 13.40 -26.06
CA LYS A 523 -20.63 12.46 -25.51
C LYS A 523 -20.19 12.00 -24.13
N ILE A 524 -21.13 11.54 -23.32
CA ILE A 524 -20.86 10.88 -22.04
C ILE A 524 -21.97 9.85 -21.76
N ASP A 525 -21.59 8.68 -21.25
CA ASP A 525 -22.53 7.66 -20.77
C ASP A 525 -22.53 7.64 -19.25
N VAL A 526 -23.64 8.07 -18.65
CA VAL A 526 -23.87 8.08 -17.20
C VAL A 526 -24.86 6.99 -16.76
N SER A 527 -25.22 6.05 -17.66
CA SER A 527 -26.30 5.09 -17.44
C SER A 527 -26.01 4.05 -16.35
N LYS A 528 -24.73 3.79 -16.05
CA LYS A 528 -24.29 2.87 -15.00
C LYS A 528 -24.13 3.53 -13.64
N ASN A 529 -23.98 4.85 -13.60
CA ASN A 529 -23.73 5.63 -12.39
C ASN A 529 -25.07 6.03 -11.74
N ILE A 530 -25.90 5.03 -11.42
CA ILE A 530 -27.27 5.22 -10.91
C ILE A 530 -27.33 5.90 -9.54
N LEU A 531 -26.18 6.01 -8.86
CA LEU A 531 -26.04 6.67 -7.56
C LEU A 531 -25.74 8.18 -7.66
N LEU A 532 -25.46 8.70 -8.87
CA LEU A 532 -25.20 10.13 -9.07
C LEU A 532 -26.34 10.97 -8.50
N CYS A 533 -25.98 11.86 -7.57
CA CYS A 533 -26.86 12.91 -7.06
C CYS A 533 -26.48 14.28 -7.61
N ARG A 534 -25.22 14.48 -8.04
CA ARG A 534 -24.74 15.73 -8.63
C ARG A 534 -23.94 15.47 -9.90
N ILE A 535 -24.29 16.20 -10.96
CA ILE A 535 -23.56 16.21 -12.23
C ILE A 535 -23.29 17.67 -12.63
N GLY A 536 -22.02 18.05 -12.72
CA GLY A 536 -21.56 19.26 -13.38
C GLY A 536 -20.72 18.93 -14.60
N ILE A 537 -21.19 19.31 -15.78
CA ILE A 537 -20.60 19.01 -17.09
C ILE A 537 -20.71 20.21 -18.03
N ALA A 538 -20.88 21.40 -17.46
CA ALA A 538 -21.05 22.63 -18.20
C ALA A 538 -19.79 22.99 -19.00
N GLY A 539 -19.92 23.69 -20.13
CA GLY A 539 -18.75 24.12 -20.91
C GLY A 539 -18.06 22.98 -21.68
N ASN A 540 -18.84 22.05 -22.23
CA ASN A 540 -18.35 20.96 -23.08
C ASN A 540 -18.93 21.11 -24.51
N LYS A 541 -18.85 20.05 -25.32
CA LYS A 541 -19.37 19.99 -26.69
C LYS A 541 -20.46 18.91 -26.83
N LEU A 542 -21.18 18.61 -25.75
CA LEU A 542 -22.19 17.55 -25.72
C LEU A 542 -23.36 17.90 -26.63
N THR A 543 -23.75 16.98 -27.50
CA THR A 543 -24.94 17.11 -28.38
C THR A 543 -26.16 16.39 -27.81
N GLU A 544 -25.93 15.40 -26.94
CA GLU A 544 -26.95 14.66 -26.22
C GLU A 544 -26.49 14.38 -24.78
N LEU A 545 -27.47 14.26 -23.89
CA LEU A 545 -27.26 13.88 -22.51
C LEU A 545 -28.49 13.08 -22.03
N ASN A 546 -28.27 11.82 -21.67
CA ASN A 546 -29.33 10.95 -21.14
C ASN A 546 -29.14 10.74 -19.64
N VAL A 547 -30.00 11.37 -18.84
CA VAL A 547 -30.00 11.26 -17.37
C VAL A 547 -31.17 10.42 -16.82
N SER A 548 -31.87 9.68 -17.68
CA SER A 548 -33.09 8.95 -17.29
C SER A 548 -32.87 7.85 -16.24
N PHE A 549 -31.64 7.34 -16.11
CA PHE A 549 -31.26 6.33 -15.11
C PHE A 549 -30.85 6.95 -13.77
N ASN A 550 -30.48 8.22 -13.74
CA ASN A 550 -29.90 8.89 -12.59
C ASN A 550 -31.00 9.54 -11.72
N THR A 551 -31.95 8.71 -11.28
CA THR A 551 -33.16 9.12 -10.52
C THR A 551 -32.87 9.76 -9.16
N LYS A 552 -31.63 9.66 -8.67
CA LYS A 552 -31.14 10.30 -7.45
C LYS A 552 -30.65 11.74 -7.66
N LEU A 553 -30.59 12.24 -8.89
CA LEU A 553 -30.10 13.59 -9.16
C LEU A 553 -30.88 14.66 -8.38
N THR A 554 -30.13 15.48 -7.66
CA THR A 554 -30.57 16.72 -7.03
C THR A 554 -30.01 17.93 -7.79
N ASP A 555 -28.84 17.80 -8.42
CA ASP A 555 -28.11 18.91 -9.02
C ASP A 555 -27.64 18.53 -10.43
N LEU A 556 -28.08 19.28 -11.45
CA LEU A 556 -27.62 19.12 -12.84
C LEU A 556 -27.16 20.45 -13.42
N TYR A 557 -25.87 20.58 -13.71
CA TYR A 557 -25.27 21.71 -14.41
C TYR A 557 -24.69 21.25 -15.74
N CYS A 558 -25.46 21.42 -16.82
CA CYS A 558 -25.11 21.03 -18.19
C CYS A 558 -25.15 22.23 -19.17
N GLY A 559 -25.05 23.45 -18.65
CA GLY A 559 -25.00 24.67 -19.46
C GLY A 559 -23.79 24.74 -20.40
N ALA A 560 -23.79 25.67 -21.34
CA ALA A 560 -22.69 25.88 -22.29
C ALA A 560 -22.27 24.58 -23.01
N ASN A 561 -23.26 23.91 -23.62
CA ASN A 561 -23.09 22.70 -24.44
C ASN A 561 -23.84 22.88 -25.77
N GLN A 562 -24.05 21.81 -26.53
CA GLN A 562 -24.76 21.81 -27.81
C GLN A 562 -26.04 20.96 -27.77
N LEU A 563 -26.66 20.83 -26.58
CA LEU A 563 -27.82 19.97 -26.37
C LEU A 563 -29.03 20.51 -27.12
N MET A 564 -29.62 19.69 -27.99
CA MET A 564 -30.86 20.04 -28.72
C MET A 564 -32.13 19.64 -27.97
N GLN A 565 -31.99 18.68 -27.06
CA GLN A 565 -33.05 18.17 -26.20
C GLN A 565 -32.46 17.79 -24.85
N LEU A 566 -33.27 17.91 -23.82
CA LEU A 566 -32.93 17.47 -22.47
C LEU A 566 -34.20 16.93 -21.81
N ASP A 567 -34.17 15.65 -21.47
CA ASP A 567 -35.24 14.99 -20.73
C ASP A 567 -34.80 14.77 -19.28
N VAL A 568 -35.51 15.43 -18.36
CA VAL A 568 -35.30 15.35 -16.92
C VAL A 568 -36.52 14.76 -16.19
N GLU A 569 -37.45 14.13 -16.92
CA GLU A 569 -38.71 13.65 -16.35
C GLU A 569 -38.48 12.65 -15.22
N GLN A 570 -37.47 11.78 -15.34
CA GLN A 570 -37.16 10.75 -14.34
C GLN A 570 -36.36 11.29 -13.14
N CYS A 571 -35.76 12.46 -13.23
CA CYS A 571 -34.98 13.10 -12.17
C CYS A 571 -35.92 13.79 -11.15
N LYS A 572 -36.81 13.03 -10.50
CA LYS A 572 -37.85 13.57 -9.61
C LYS A 572 -37.30 14.31 -8.38
N ASN A 573 -36.05 14.05 -8.01
CA ASN A 573 -35.37 14.69 -6.87
C ASN A 573 -34.63 15.99 -7.23
N LEU A 574 -34.69 16.43 -8.49
CA LEU A 574 -33.94 17.57 -8.99
C LEU A 574 -34.37 18.86 -8.28
N GLN A 575 -33.39 19.54 -7.66
CA GLN A 575 -33.53 20.80 -6.93
C GLN A 575 -32.89 21.96 -7.69
N TYR A 576 -31.78 21.71 -8.39
CA TYR A 576 -31.05 22.72 -9.15
C TYR A 576 -30.83 22.24 -10.59
N LEU A 577 -31.26 23.04 -11.57
CA LEU A 577 -31.04 22.76 -12.99
C LEU A 577 -30.43 23.98 -13.69
N GLY A 578 -29.19 23.84 -14.15
CA GLY A 578 -28.52 24.73 -15.09
C GLY A 578 -28.37 24.04 -16.45
N CYS A 579 -29.00 24.59 -17.48
CA CYS A 579 -28.94 24.12 -18.86
C CYS A 579 -28.92 25.29 -19.87
N GLU A 580 -28.56 26.48 -19.40
CA GLU A 580 -28.39 27.69 -20.19
C GLU A 580 -27.29 27.55 -21.25
N TYR A 581 -27.29 28.39 -22.29
CA TYR A 581 -26.29 28.33 -23.37
C TYR A 581 -26.22 26.94 -24.05
N ASN A 582 -27.37 26.40 -24.46
CA ASN A 582 -27.50 25.18 -25.25
C ASN A 582 -28.28 25.45 -26.55
N CYS A 583 -28.73 24.38 -27.22
CA CYS A 583 -29.59 24.43 -28.40
C CYS A 583 -31.05 23.99 -28.13
N LEU A 584 -31.55 24.19 -26.92
CA LEU A 584 -32.87 23.71 -26.51
C LEU A 584 -33.98 24.60 -27.09
N ALA A 585 -34.86 24.00 -27.90
CA ALA A 585 -36.09 24.67 -28.36
C ALA A 585 -37.25 24.52 -27.34
N ARG A 586 -37.24 23.44 -26.56
CA ARG A 586 -38.26 23.12 -25.56
C ARG A 586 -37.61 22.47 -24.35
N LEU A 587 -38.15 22.76 -23.17
CA LEU A 587 -37.80 22.09 -21.93
C LEU A 587 -39.06 21.86 -21.10
N ASN A 588 -39.22 20.67 -20.54
CA ASN A 588 -40.32 20.34 -19.64
C ASN A 588 -39.78 19.96 -18.26
N VAL A 589 -40.09 20.79 -17.26
CA VAL A 589 -39.72 20.56 -15.86
C VAL A 589 -40.95 20.41 -14.95
N SER A 590 -42.16 20.34 -15.52
CA SER A 590 -43.42 20.25 -14.74
C SER A 590 -43.49 19.08 -13.76
N SER A 591 -42.71 18.03 -14.03
CA SER A 591 -42.57 16.84 -13.18
C SER A 591 -41.53 16.96 -12.06
N ASN A 592 -40.63 17.95 -12.11
CA ASN A 592 -39.55 18.16 -11.15
C ASN A 592 -40.03 19.08 -10.03
N VAL A 593 -41.00 18.61 -9.25
CA VAL A 593 -41.74 19.42 -8.26
C VAL A 593 -40.87 19.95 -7.11
N LEU A 594 -39.67 19.41 -6.94
CA LEU A 594 -38.70 19.85 -5.92
C LEU A 594 -37.72 20.93 -6.43
N LEU A 595 -37.88 21.39 -7.67
CA LEU A 595 -36.97 22.37 -8.27
C LEU A 595 -37.05 23.72 -7.54
N GLN A 596 -35.90 24.18 -7.06
CA GLN A 596 -35.72 25.43 -6.32
C GLN A 596 -35.10 26.52 -7.20
N SER A 597 -34.22 26.12 -8.13
CA SER A 597 -33.55 27.04 -9.05
C SER A 597 -33.51 26.47 -10.46
N LEU A 598 -33.76 27.33 -11.44
CA LEU A 598 -33.71 27.01 -12.86
C LEU A 598 -32.92 28.09 -13.60
N ALA A 599 -31.90 27.67 -14.33
CA ALA A 599 -31.21 28.42 -15.37
C ALA A 599 -31.33 27.65 -16.68
N CYS A 600 -32.08 28.19 -17.66
CA CYS A 600 -32.39 27.50 -18.91
C CYS A 600 -32.41 28.43 -20.13
N GLY A 601 -32.10 29.71 -19.95
CA GLY A 601 -32.11 30.70 -21.03
C GLY A 601 -30.85 30.72 -21.87
N ASN A 602 -30.65 31.82 -22.59
CA ASN A 602 -29.52 32.03 -23.51
C ASN A 602 -29.34 30.90 -24.55
N GLN A 603 -30.44 30.29 -25.00
CA GLN A 603 -30.40 29.24 -26.01
C GLN A 603 -30.05 29.79 -27.39
N HIS A 604 -29.47 28.96 -28.25
CA HIS A 604 -29.13 29.30 -29.61
C HIS A 604 -29.43 28.16 -30.58
N THR A 605 -29.63 28.48 -31.86
CA THR A 605 -29.63 27.48 -32.93
C THR A 605 -28.24 26.85 -33.10
N GLU A 606 -28.14 25.73 -33.82
CA GLU A 606 -26.84 25.12 -34.16
C GLU A 606 -25.86 26.09 -34.84
N ASN A 607 -26.38 27.09 -35.56
CA ASN A 607 -25.58 28.11 -36.24
C ASN A 607 -25.24 29.32 -35.35
N GLY A 608 -25.51 29.25 -34.03
CA GLY A 608 -25.14 30.27 -33.05
C GLY A 608 -26.07 31.49 -32.99
N PHE A 609 -27.19 31.51 -33.71
CA PHE A 609 -28.19 32.58 -33.56
C PHE A 609 -29.03 32.34 -32.31
N ALA A 610 -29.31 33.40 -31.54
CA ALA A 610 -30.18 33.33 -30.38
C ALA A 610 -31.53 32.67 -30.73
N GLN A 611 -31.99 31.77 -29.87
CA GLN A 611 -33.23 31.02 -29.99
C GLN A 611 -34.07 31.23 -28.73
N GLN A 612 -35.39 31.27 -28.93
CA GLN A 612 -36.35 31.31 -27.82
C GLN A 612 -36.62 29.89 -27.31
N LEU A 613 -36.54 29.69 -25.99
CA LEU A 613 -36.91 28.44 -25.33
C LEU A 613 -38.38 28.46 -24.93
N ILE A 614 -39.13 27.40 -25.27
CA ILE A 614 -40.47 27.18 -24.72
C ILE A 614 -40.37 26.27 -23.49
N LEU A 615 -40.65 26.83 -22.32
CA LEU A 615 -40.58 26.16 -21.02
C LEU A 615 -41.96 25.67 -20.57
N THR A 616 -42.07 24.41 -20.20
CA THR A 616 -43.26 23.82 -19.57
C THR A 616 -42.99 23.58 -18.08
N ILE A 617 -43.78 24.22 -17.23
CA ILE A 617 -43.72 24.20 -15.75
C ILE A 617 -45.11 23.88 -15.18
N ASN A 618 -45.22 23.53 -13.91
CA ASN A 618 -46.52 23.38 -13.22
C ASN A 618 -46.96 24.68 -12.48
N GLU A 619 -48.12 24.67 -11.81
CA GLU A 619 -48.67 25.83 -11.09
C GLU A 619 -47.75 26.35 -9.97
N ASP A 620 -47.14 25.46 -9.18
CA ASP A 620 -46.24 25.86 -8.09
C ASP A 620 -44.95 26.49 -8.64
N GLN A 621 -44.40 25.91 -9.70
CA GLN A 621 -43.22 26.43 -10.40
C GLN A 621 -43.51 27.75 -11.12
N GLN A 622 -44.75 28.01 -11.53
CA GLN A 622 -45.13 29.32 -12.08
C GLN A 622 -44.99 30.42 -11.04
N ALA A 623 -45.34 30.16 -9.78
CA ALA A 623 -45.11 31.12 -8.70
C ALA A 623 -43.61 31.39 -8.49
N LEU A 624 -42.76 30.36 -8.57
CA LEU A 624 -41.30 30.52 -8.51
C LEU A 624 -40.75 31.31 -9.71
N TRP A 625 -41.29 31.06 -10.90
CA TRP A 625 -40.94 31.80 -12.11
C TRP A 625 -41.24 33.29 -11.97
N GLU A 626 -42.46 33.61 -11.53
CA GLU A 626 -42.91 35.00 -11.40
C GLU A 626 -42.20 35.75 -10.26
N ALA A 627 -41.89 35.04 -9.17
CA ALA A 627 -41.23 35.64 -8.01
C ALA A 627 -39.72 35.87 -8.21
N ASP A 628 -39.03 34.96 -8.92
CA ASP A 628 -37.56 34.94 -8.95
C ASP A 628 -36.97 34.54 -10.30
N TRP A 629 -37.29 33.35 -10.84
CA TRP A 629 -36.49 32.78 -11.95
C TRP A 629 -36.47 33.66 -13.21
N GLN A 630 -37.56 34.35 -13.53
CA GLN A 630 -37.63 35.21 -14.72
C GLN A 630 -36.67 36.41 -14.70
N TYR A 631 -36.20 36.83 -13.52
CA TYR A 631 -35.32 37.98 -13.35
C TYR A 631 -33.84 37.61 -13.48
N SER A 632 -33.51 36.31 -13.49
CA SER A 632 -32.15 35.82 -13.69
C SER A 632 -31.66 36.13 -15.10
N SER A 633 -30.45 36.67 -15.25
CA SER A 633 -29.79 36.84 -16.54
C SER A 633 -29.54 35.51 -17.27
N PHE A 634 -29.58 34.39 -16.53
CA PHE A 634 -29.46 33.05 -17.09
C PHE A 634 -30.77 32.49 -17.67
N ASN A 635 -31.89 33.22 -17.57
CA ASN A 635 -33.19 32.84 -18.14
C ASN A 635 -33.65 33.78 -19.26
N SER A 636 -32.70 34.43 -19.95
CA SER A 636 -33.01 35.24 -21.13
C SER A 636 -33.62 34.38 -22.26
N ASN A 637 -34.49 34.98 -23.07
CA ASN A 637 -35.15 34.34 -24.22
C ASN A 637 -36.00 33.10 -23.86
N VAL A 638 -36.48 32.98 -22.63
CA VAL A 638 -37.41 31.92 -22.22
C VAL A 638 -38.85 32.44 -22.26
N ILE A 639 -39.76 31.65 -22.80
CA ILE A 639 -41.21 31.86 -22.68
C ILE A 639 -41.88 30.63 -22.11
N LEU A 640 -42.95 30.83 -21.35
CA LEU A 640 -43.78 29.74 -20.86
C LEU A 640 -44.65 29.20 -22.00
N ALA A 641 -44.85 27.89 -22.05
CA ALA A 641 -45.78 27.26 -22.98
C ALA A 641 -47.22 27.71 -22.69
N ASP A 642 -47.93 28.22 -23.69
CA ASP A 642 -49.34 28.59 -23.58
C ASP A 642 -50.18 27.35 -23.23
N GLY A 643 -50.80 27.30 -22.04
CA GLY A 643 -51.76 26.23 -21.72
C GLY A 643 -51.98 25.84 -20.26
N LEU A 644 -51.22 26.34 -19.28
CA LEU A 644 -51.53 26.09 -17.86
C LEU A 644 -52.28 27.26 -17.23
N VAL A 645 -53.59 27.20 -17.50
CA VAL A 645 -54.72 27.68 -16.70
C VAL A 645 -54.51 28.98 -15.91
N HIS A 646 -54.90 30.09 -16.54
CA HIS A 646 -55.66 31.11 -15.82
C HIS A 646 -56.87 30.46 -15.13
N SER A 647 -56.76 30.12 -13.84
CA SER A 647 -57.92 30.00 -12.95
C SER A 647 -57.95 31.21 -12.04
N SER A 648 -58.56 32.26 -12.58
CA SER A 648 -59.44 33.21 -11.88
C SER A 648 -59.25 33.39 -10.36
N GLY A 649 -58.70 34.55 -9.95
CA GLY A 649 -58.94 35.06 -8.60
C GLY A 649 -58.06 36.25 -8.16
N GLY A 650 -58.29 37.46 -8.68
CA GLY A 650 -57.89 38.69 -7.97
C GLY A 650 -57.29 39.82 -8.80
N SER A 651 -58.16 40.75 -9.20
CA SER A 651 -57.93 42.17 -9.57
C SER A 651 -56.52 42.78 -9.49
N GLY A 652 -56.05 43.35 -10.61
CA GLY A 652 -54.99 44.35 -10.62
C GLY A 652 -54.63 44.82 -12.03
N SER A 653 -55.06 46.02 -12.38
CA SER A 653 -54.88 46.71 -13.67
C SER A 653 -53.43 46.87 -14.15
N ASN A 654 -53.16 46.60 -15.43
CA ASN A 654 -52.71 47.64 -16.38
C ASN A 654 -52.67 47.14 -17.83
N PHE A 655 -53.54 47.73 -18.66
CA PHE A 655 -53.34 47.78 -20.10
C PHE A 655 -52.31 48.88 -20.40
N GLY A 656 -51.17 48.49 -20.99
CA GLY A 656 -50.18 49.38 -21.56
C GLY A 656 -49.86 48.92 -22.98
N ASN A 657 -50.60 49.46 -23.94
CA ASN A 657 -50.46 49.25 -25.36
C ASN A 657 -49.17 49.92 -25.90
N GLY A 658 -48.51 49.30 -26.88
CA GLY A 658 -47.53 49.92 -27.77
C GLY A 658 -46.27 49.07 -27.95
N GLY A 659 -45.87 48.65 -29.14
CA GLY A 659 -46.30 48.95 -30.49
C GLY A 659 -45.21 48.39 -31.42
N VAL A 660 -45.65 47.82 -32.54
CA VAL A 660 -44.84 47.32 -33.66
C VAL A 660 -43.84 48.38 -34.13
N TYR A 661 -42.56 48.03 -34.24
CA TYR A 661 -41.69 48.21 -35.43
C TYR A 661 -40.51 47.25 -35.38
#